data_AF-A0A0S4LUK1-F1
#
_entry.id   AF-A0A0S4LUK1-F1
#
_cell.length_a   1.000
_cell.length_b   1.000
_cell.length_c   1.000
_cell.angle_alpha   90.00
_cell.angle_beta   90.00
_cell.angle_gamma   90.00
#
_symmetry.space_group_name_H-M   'P 1'
#
loop_
_entity.id
_entity.type
_entity.pdbx_description
1 polymer ?
#
loop_
_entity_poly.entity_id
_entity_poly.type
_entity_poly.pdbx_seq_one_letter_code
_entity_poly.pdbx_strand_id
1 'polypeptide(L)'
;MRINRRSLLRFSLVWPATVPLWSGTLLQAAESKDDRREETLTKARPAMADSLADAIVIKNENVFFVARPDGNVPLANSHGMGLYYHDCRYVNGYEIELAGTKPAHLSASSVQGSIGVFTLTNPRIELADGGILIEEELGITWRRLIDNETPALRDRLLIQNFTLQTLEFPVTLTIQSAFEDLFAVRGLLSKHLGTLHPPSWKGGVLRLSYDGKDGIFRTVTAYCDPPPDKRHGTTAEFVVRLSPRGQQRIEVALVIGESKDRAAALRPTPDPADFSRLDSGLERETQAWMAHVTQVVTNGSALDQLMERSFRGLRVLRTHVGNETFFAAGVPWFVALFGRDSLITAWQMLAYNPRIAEQTLRLLAQYQGTKEDQWRDEQPGKILHELRVGEMANLDAIPHTPFYGTIDATPLFLMLIAEHAAWTGSLSLFHELRAPIDRALSWMDTYGDRHGEAYLAYTSRSKDKLVNQGWKDSGDAIVTAEGKVAAPPLALVEVQGYGYAAKLGIAGLLTRTGDRDRADRLIREARRLRERFNLDFWMEDEGCYALALQADGSHAAVVSSNPGQALWTGIADQDKAERTIKRLMAEDMFSGWGVRTLSSKARAYNPISYHLGTVWPHDNSIVAAGCRRYGQDREPLRIFHGLFDAAYHFHAHQLPELFCGFGREQYEIPINYPVACHPQAWASGTLPCLLTTLLGLTPEAFEKRLRISRPLLPEFLDRLELQRLHVGEAVVDLAFRRGRQGVQVDVVKQRGELDVQVEKGN
;
A
#
# COMPACT_ATOMS: atom_id res chain seq x y z
N MET A 1 61.45 -13.37 -25.85
CA MET A 1 62.37 -14.47 -25.52
C MET A 1 62.53 -14.49 -24.00
N ARG A 2 62.04 -15.56 -23.34
CA ARG A 2 62.24 -16.07 -21.95
C ARG A 2 62.29 -15.04 -20.79
N ILE A 3 61.31 -14.95 -19.88
CA ILE A 3 60.82 -15.89 -18.82
C ILE A 3 61.70 -15.96 -17.55
N ASN A 4 61.01 -15.81 -16.40
CA ASN A 4 61.23 -16.34 -15.03
C ASN A 4 62.14 -15.59 -14.04
N ARG A 5 61.87 -15.57 -12.72
CA ARG A 5 60.72 -15.93 -11.84
C ARG A 5 61.14 -15.60 -10.38
N ARG A 6 60.13 -15.33 -9.52
CA ARG A 6 60.07 -15.59 -8.06
C ARG A 6 61.04 -14.83 -7.14
N SER A 7 60.75 -14.51 -5.88
CA SER A 7 59.55 -14.37 -5.02
C SER A 7 60.08 -14.14 -3.60
N LEU A 8 59.27 -13.53 -2.73
CA LEU A 8 59.33 -13.52 -1.25
C LEU A 8 60.26 -12.49 -0.59
N LEU A 9 59.66 -11.70 0.32
CA LEU A 9 60.28 -11.25 1.56
C LEU A 9 59.18 -10.97 2.61
N ARG A 10 59.21 -11.74 3.70
CA ARG A 10 58.76 -11.33 5.04
C ARG A 10 59.83 -10.41 5.62
N PHE A 11 59.48 -9.47 6.51
CA PHE A 11 60.14 -9.30 7.81
C PHE A 11 59.38 -8.31 8.70
N SER A 12 59.60 -8.51 10.00
CA SER A 12 58.91 -7.96 11.16
C SER A 12 59.82 -7.06 12.00
N LEU A 13 59.19 -6.15 12.77
CA LEU A 13 59.50 -5.74 14.16
C LEU A 13 60.53 -4.61 14.50
N VAL A 14 59.97 -3.58 15.16
CA VAL A 14 60.41 -2.82 16.37
C VAL A 14 60.89 -1.35 16.24
N TRP A 15 60.18 -0.52 17.05
CA TRP A 15 60.30 0.84 17.60
C TRP A 15 61.68 1.47 17.87
N PRO A 16 61.76 2.83 17.99
CA PRO A 16 61.57 3.50 19.30
C PRO A 16 60.79 4.85 19.31
N ALA A 17 60.32 5.17 20.54
CA ALA A 17 59.89 6.42 21.18
C ALA A 17 60.77 7.68 20.85
N THR A 18 60.41 8.97 21.00
CA THR A 18 59.41 9.72 21.80
C THR A 18 59.36 11.21 21.34
N VAL A 19 58.15 11.78 21.25
CA VAL A 19 57.61 13.14 21.58
C VAL A 19 58.51 14.40 21.59
N PRO A 20 58.01 15.55 21.07
CA PRO A 20 57.64 16.66 21.96
C PRO A 20 56.22 17.22 21.73
N LEU A 21 55.59 17.63 22.84
CA LEU A 21 54.30 18.31 22.96
C LEU A 21 54.33 19.73 22.38
N TRP A 22 53.28 20.14 21.68
CA TRP A 22 52.73 21.51 21.73
C TRP A 22 51.19 21.47 21.68
N SER A 23 50.59 22.13 22.65
CA SER A 23 49.16 22.35 22.88
C SER A 23 48.53 23.30 21.86
N GLY A 24 47.29 23.00 21.43
CA GLY A 24 46.50 23.92 20.60
C GLY A 24 45.04 23.47 20.42
N THR A 25 44.18 23.97 21.32
CA THR A 25 42.77 24.38 21.08
C THR A 25 41.74 23.41 20.46
N LEU A 26 40.83 22.97 21.34
CA LEU A 26 39.39 22.84 21.13
C LEU A 26 38.85 23.84 20.08
N LEU A 27 38.20 23.34 19.02
CA LEU A 27 37.14 24.06 18.32
C LEU A 27 36.23 23.09 17.55
N GLN A 28 34.98 23.08 18.01
CA GLN A 28 33.73 22.66 17.37
C GLN A 28 33.79 22.42 15.85
N ALA A 29 33.49 21.19 15.45
CA ALA A 29 32.73 20.95 14.22
C ALA A 29 31.26 20.80 14.62
N ALA A 30 30.59 21.95 14.76
CA ALA A 30 29.14 21.99 14.71
C ALA A 30 28.74 21.80 13.24
N GLU A 31 28.49 20.56 12.84
CA GLU A 31 27.84 20.27 11.55
C GLU A 31 26.47 20.97 11.55
N SER A 32 26.29 21.92 10.64
CA SER A 32 25.05 22.69 10.49
C SER A 32 23.90 21.77 10.09
N LYS A 33 22.70 22.07 10.61
CA LYS A 33 21.45 21.36 10.32
C LYS A 33 21.07 21.27 8.83
N ASP A 34 21.67 22.08 7.96
CA ASP A 34 21.33 22.14 6.53
C ASP A 34 21.89 20.96 5.72
N ASP A 35 23.10 20.46 5.99
CA ASP A 35 23.71 19.39 5.17
C ASP A 35 23.04 18.01 5.36
N ARG A 36 22.20 17.84 6.39
CA ARG A 36 21.47 16.59 6.64
C ARG A 36 20.13 16.49 5.89
N ARG A 37 19.73 17.54 5.18
CA ARG A 37 18.43 17.62 4.49
C ARG A 37 18.46 17.17 3.02
N GLU A 38 19.64 16.88 2.46
CA GLU A 38 19.86 16.87 1.00
C GLU A 38 19.47 15.60 0.22
N GLU A 39 19.02 14.49 0.83
CA GLU A 39 18.72 13.26 0.06
C GLU A 39 17.55 12.45 0.62
N THR A 40 16.30 12.91 0.47
CA THR A 40 15.16 12.18 1.09
C THR A 40 14.12 11.63 0.13
N LEU A 41 13.95 12.19 -1.08
CA LEU A 41 12.71 12.00 -1.85
C LEU A 41 12.85 11.51 -3.30
N THR A 42 14.06 11.35 -3.84
CA THR A 42 14.30 11.27 -5.30
C THR A 42 14.98 9.99 -5.81
N LYS A 43 14.97 8.87 -5.08
CA LYS A 43 15.59 7.65 -5.63
C LYS A 43 14.79 7.05 -6.78
N ALA A 44 15.39 7.06 -7.97
CA ALA A 44 14.99 6.34 -9.18
C ALA A 44 15.10 4.80 -9.06
N ARG A 45 15.42 4.26 -7.87
CA ARG A 45 15.52 2.82 -7.61
C ARG A 45 14.84 2.48 -6.29
N PRO A 46 14.03 1.41 -6.24
CA PRO A 46 13.56 0.88 -4.97
C PRO A 46 14.74 0.51 -4.05
N ALA A 47 14.51 0.64 -2.75
CA ALA A 47 15.50 0.40 -1.69
C ALA A 47 16.30 -0.90 -1.91
N MET A 48 17.59 -0.90 -1.53
CA MET A 48 18.42 -2.11 -1.48
C MET A 48 17.89 -3.05 -0.39
N ALA A 49 16.84 -3.80 -0.71
CA ALA A 49 16.31 -4.90 0.09
C ALA A 49 16.23 -6.13 -0.80
N ASP A 50 16.51 -7.30 -0.22
CA ASP A 50 16.15 -8.58 -0.81
C ASP A 50 14.68 -8.55 -1.30
N SER A 51 14.38 -9.31 -2.35
CA SER A 51 13.02 -9.33 -2.89
C SER A 51 11.99 -9.67 -1.81
N LEU A 52 10.91 -8.89 -1.77
CA LEU A 52 9.79 -9.10 -0.86
C LEU A 52 8.63 -9.87 -1.51
N ALA A 53 8.82 -10.38 -2.73
CA ALA A 53 7.76 -11.02 -3.50
C ALA A 53 7.10 -12.20 -2.76
N ASP A 54 7.91 -12.98 -2.02
CA ASP A 54 7.45 -14.15 -1.26
C ASP A 54 7.33 -13.85 0.25
N ALA A 55 7.42 -12.58 0.66
CA ALA A 55 7.37 -12.23 2.07
C ALA A 55 5.96 -12.51 2.65
N ILE A 56 5.94 -13.10 3.85
CA ILE A 56 4.71 -13.29 4.61
C ILE A 56 4.47 -12.05 5.45
N VAL A 57 3.38 -11.35 5.12
CA VAL A 57 2.90 -10.17 5.82
C VAL A 57 1.74 -10.55 6.73
N ILE A 58 1.83 -10.12 7.98
CA ILE A 58 0.68 -10.04 8.88
C ILE A 58 0.56 -8.66 9.50
N LYS A 59 -0.66 -8.19 9.71
CA LYS A 59 -0.93 -6.86 10.28
C LYS A 59 -2.28 -6.84 10.98
N ASN A 60 -2.32 -6.13 12.10
CA ASN A 60 -3.57 -5.71 12.72
C ASN A 60 -3.44 -4.26 13.15
N GLU A 61 -4.26 -3.40 12.56
CA GLU A 61 -4.24 -1.95 12.79
C GLU A 61 -2.83 -1.37 12.63
N ASN A 62 -2.24 -0.76 13.65
CA ASN A 62 -0.98 -0.02 13.50
C ASN A 62 0.27 -0.92 13.61
N VAL A 63 0.13 -2.17 14.03
CA VAL A 63 1.24 -3.13 14.18
C VAL A 63 1.27 -4.07 12.99
N PHE A 64 2.46 -4.27 12.42
CA PHE A 64 2.65 -5.24 11.35
C PHE A 64 3.98 -5.96 11.45
N PHE A 65 4.04 -7.14 10.84
CA PHE A 65 5.20 -7.99 10.83
C PHE A 65 5.41 -8.59 9.44
N VAL A 66 6.67 -8.63 9.01
CA VAL A 66 7.08 -9.16 7.71
C VAL A 66 8.22 -10.15 7.92
N ALA A 67 8.09 -11.35 7.38
CA ALA A 67 9.10 -12.41 7.45
C ALA A 67 9.19 -13.23 6.15
N ARG A 68 10.19 -14.10 6.10
CA ARG A 68 10.31 -15.11 5.04
C ARG A 68 9.22 -16.19 5.18
N PRO A 69 8.99 -17.00 4.14
CA PRO A 69 8.08 -18.15 4.20
C PRO A 69 8.39 -19.15 5.32
N ASP A 70 9.64 -19.24 5.78
CA ASP A 70 10.02 -20.09 6.92
C ASP A 70 9.67 -19.50 8.30
N GLY A 71 9.05 -18.31 8.33
CA GLY A 71 8.69 -17.59 9.56
C GLY A 71 9.83 -16.77 10.17
N ASN A 72 11.06 -16.88 9.65
CA ASN A 72 12.22 -16.19 10.19
C ASN A 72 12.38 -14.78 9.61
N VAL A 73 13.01 -13.91 10.40
CA VAL A 73 13.58 -12.63 9.96
C VAL A 73 15.11 -12.77 10.06
N PRO A 74 15.85 -12.59 8.96
CA PRO A 74 17.29 -12.82 8.96
C PRO A 74 18.02 -11.97 10.00
N LEU A 75 19.12 -12.47 10.57
CA LEU A 75 19.98 -11.64 11.44
C LEU A 75 20.87 -10.67 10.65
N ALA A 76 21.07 -10.93 9.35
CA ALA A 76 21.86 -10.08 8.46
C ALA A 76 21.08 -8.83 8.03
N ASN A 77 21.70 -7.65 8.12
CA ASN A 77 21.03 -6.35 7.96
C ASN A 77 20.79 -5.89 6.49
N SER A 78 20.42 -6.80 5.58
CA SER A 78 20.22 -6.54 4.14
C SER A 78 18.77 -6.66 3.65
N HIS A 79 17.79 -6.44 4.53
CA HIS A 79 16.37 -6.60 4.20
C HIS A 79 15.45 -5.59 4.90
N GLY A 80 14.21 -5.50 4.42
CA GLY A 80 13.10 -4.74 5.01
C GLY A 80 12.14 -5.57 5.87
N MET A 81 12.47 -6.81 6.24
CA MET A 81 11.67 -7.65 7.14
C MET A 81 11.81 -7.25 8.62
N GLY A 82 10.82 -7.57 9.45
CA GLY A 82 10.82 -7.22 10.88
C GLY A 82 9.44 -6.99 11.51
N LEU A 83 9.44 -6.59 12.78
CA LEU A 83 8.27 -6.11 13.54
C LEU A 83 8.25 -4.58 13.52
N TYR A 84 7.12 -4.00 13.12
CA TYR A 84 6.97 -2.57 12.93
C TYR A 84 5.78 -2.00 13.69
N TYR A 85 5.97 -0.77 14.18
CA TYR A 85 4.93 0.05 14.80
C TYR A 85 5.31 1.53 14.67
N HIS A 86 4.37 2.39 14.29
CA HIS A 86 4.56 3.85 14.15
C HIS A 86 5.84 4.25 13.38
N ASP A 87 5.99 3.77 12.14
CA ASP A 87 7.16 3.98 11.26
C ASP A 87 8.52 3.54 11.86
N CYS A 88 8.54 2.76 12.95
CA CYS A 88 9.76 2.21 13.54
C CYS A 88 9.80 0.68 13.39
N ARG A 89 10.93 0.13 12.93
CA ARG A 89 11.26 -1.29 12.98
C ARG A 89 11.83 -1.64 14.34
N TYR A 90 10.97 -2.18 15.20
CA TYR A 90 11.27 -2.64 16.54
C TYR A 90 12.12 -3.91 16.57
N VAL A 91 11.92 -4.85 15.64
CA VAL A 91 12.70 -6.09 15.54
C VAL A 91 13.21 -6.23 14.11
N ASN A 92 14.51 -6.36 13.93
CA ASN A 92 15.17 -6.51 12.63
C ASN A 92 15.85 -7.87 12.43
N GLY A 93 15.73 -8.79 13.41
CA GLY A 93 16.15 -10.18 13.30
C GLY A 93 15.38 -11.05 14.28
N TYR A 94 14.93 -12.21 13.83
CA TYR A 94 14.10 -13.15 14.59
C TYR A 94 14.27 -14.54 13.98
N GLU A 95 15.19 -15.33 14.52
CA GLU A 95 15.55 -16.65 13.96
C GLU A 95 15.38 -17.77 14.98
N ILE A 96 14.73 -18.86 14.55
CA ILE A 96 14.61 -20.12 15.29
C ILE A 96 15.52 -21.18 14.67
N GLU A 97 16.23 -21.92 15.51
CA GLU A 97 17.05 -23.08 15.11
C GLU A 97 16.77 -24.31 15.98
N LEU A 98 16.92 -25.49 15.39
CA LEU A 98 16.86 -26.80 16.02
C LEU A 98 18.29 -27.35 16.05
N ALA A 99 18.87 -27.52 17.24
CA ALA A 99 20.26 -27.97 17.39
C ALA A 99 21.26 -27.20 16.51
N GLY A 100 21.08 -25.87 16.41
CA GLY A 100 21.96 -24.99 15.61
C GLY A 100 21.71 -25.01 14.10
N THR A 101 20.63 -25.63 13.64
CA THR A 101 20.24 -25.64 12.21
C THR A 101 18.83 -25.10 12.01
N LYS A 102 18.60 -24.31 10.96
CA LYS A 102 17.27 -23.76 10.66
C LYS A 102 16.29 -24.87 10.25
N PRO A 103 15.02 -24.83 10.71
CA PRO A 103 13.98 -25.72 10.23
C PRO A 103 13.81 -25.62 8.71
N ALA A 104 13.45 -26.73 8.07
CA ALA A 104 13.04 -26.75 6.67
C ALA A 104 11.59 -26.28 6.53
N HIS A 105 11.32 -25.44 5.53
CA HIS A 105 9.98 -24.91 5.24
C HIS A 105 9.15 -25.90 4.41
N LEU A 106 7.90 -26.13 4.82
CA LEU A 106 6.94 -26.95 4.07
C LEU A 106 5.83 -26.08 3.48
N SER A 107 5.24 -25.19 4.28
CA SER A 107 4.22 -24.24 3.82
C SER A 107 4.10 -23.02 4.74
N ALA A 108 3.54 -21.94 4.19
CA ALA A 108 3.20 -20.74 4.94
C ALA A 108 1.84 -20.19 4.47
N SER A 109 1.09 -19.60 5.40
CA SER A 109 -0.18 -18.96 5.12
C SER A 109 -0.38 -17.73 5.98
N SER A 110 -0.79 -16.62 5.36
CA SER A 110 -1.32 -15.44 6.02
C SER A 110 -2.69 -15.03 5.46
N VAL A 111 -3.51 -16.02 5.07
CA VAL A 111 -4.82 -15.79 4.45
C VAL A 111 -5.74 -14.95 5.34
N GLN A 112 -5.68 -15.16 6.67
CA GLN A 112 -6.44 -14.36 7.65
C GLN A 112 -5.87 -12.96 7.88
N GLY A 113 -4.64 -12.70 7.44
CA GLY A 113 -4.05 -11.36 7.43
C GLY A 113 -3.48 -10.87 8.76
N SER A 114 -4.17 -11.07 9.89
CA SER A 114 -3.63 -10.80 11.24
C SER A 114 -2.93 -12.02 11.87
N ILE A 115 -3.01 -13.16 11.18
CA ILE A 115 -2.52 -14.46 11.62
C ILE A 115 -1.64 -15.07 10.53
N GLY A 116 -0.46 -15.53 10.94
CA GLY A 116 0.47 -16.31 10.13
C GLY A 116 0.54 -17.75 10.66
N VAL A 117 0.57 -18.72 9.75
CA VAL A 117 0.79 -20.13 10.07
C VAL A 117 1.92 -20.63 9.20
N PHE A 118 2.97 -21.15 9.83
CA PHE A 118 4.12 -21.74 9.17
C PHE A 118 4.20 -23.21 9.56
N THR A 119 4.26 -24.09 8.57
CA THR A 119 4.47 -25.52 8.75
C THR A 119 5.90 -25.83 8.34
N LEU A 120 6.67 -26.34 9.29
CA LEU A 120 8.11 -26.58 9.17
C LEU A 120 8.43 -28.02 9.59
N THR A 121 9.64 -28.47 9.29
CA THR A 121 10.18 -29.75 9.74
C THR A 121 11.68 -29.64 10.06
N ASN A 122 12.27 -30.67 10.64
CA ASN A 122 13.70 -30.66 10.92
C ASN A 122 14.53 -31.06 9.69
N PRO A 123 15.67 -30.38 9.47
CA PRO A 123 16.73 -30.95 8.65
C PRO A 123 17.42 -32.10 9.41
N ARG A 124 18.45 -32.69 8.83
CA ARG A 124 19.34 -33.58 9.56
C ARG A 124 19.97 -32.83 10.74
N ILE A 125 19.74 -33.29 11.97
CA ILE A 125 20.28 -32.68 13.18
C ILE A 125 21.06 -33.70 14.02
N GLU A 126 22.15 -33.24 14.63
CA GLU A 126 22.93 -34.01 15.60
C GLU A 126 22.33 -33.82 17.00
N LEU A 127 22.02 -34.92 17.67
CA LEU A 127 21.45 -34.93 19.02
C LEU A 127 22.57 -34.87 20.07
N ALA A 128 22.21 -34.49 21.30
CA ALA A 128 23.18 -34.32 22.39
C ALA A 128 23.89 -35.62 22.79
N ASP A 129 23.31 -36.78 22.50
CA ASP A 129 23.88 -38.11 22.76
C ASP A 129 24.75 -38.64 21.61
N GLY A 130 24.98 -37.83 20.57
CA GLY A 130 25.70 -38.22 19.34
C GLY A 130 24.84 -38.99 18.34
N GLY A 131 23.55 -39.19 18.63
CA GLY A 131 22.56 -39.68 17.68
C GLY A 131 22.31 -38.69 16.55
N ILE A 132 21.75 -39.17 15.45
CA ILE A 132 21.37 -38.34 14.32
C ILE A 132 19.87 -38.50 14.12
N LEU A 133 19.14 -37.39 14.21
CA LEU A 133 17.77 -37.32 13.74
C LEU A 133 17.80 -37.00 12.26
N ILE A 134 17.21 -37.86 11.44
CA ILE A 134 17.18 -37.65 10.00
C ILE A 134 16.10 -36.63 9.64
N GLU A 135 16.17 -36.14 8.41
CA GLU A 135 15.23 -35.13 7.89
C GLU A 135 13.78 -35.61 8.01
N GLU A 136 12.85 -34.67 8.22
CA GLU A 136 11.39 -34.91 8.14
C GLU A 136 10.77 -35.76 9.27
N GLU A 137 11.46 -35.92 10.40
CA GLU A 137 11.00 -36.70 11.56
C GLU A 137 10.27 -35.88 12.65
N LEU A 138 10.29 -34.55 12.54
CA LEU A 138 9.55 -33.61 13.39
C LEU A 138 8.47 -32.87 12.59
N GLY A 139 7.29 -32.74 13.17
CA GLY A 139 6.27 -31.79 12.72
C GLY A 139 6.36 -30.51 13.52
N ILE A 140 6.49 -29.37 12.85
CA ILE A 140 6.55 -28.07 13.51
C ILE A 140 5.43 -27.19 12.98
N THR A 141 4.52 -26.77 13.87
CA THR A 141 3.50 -25.77 13.55
C THR A 141 3.82 -24.50 14.32
N TRP A 142 4.11 -23.44 13.59
CA TRP A 142 4.35 -22.12 14.15
C TRP A 142 3.20 -21.19 13.79
N ARG A 143 2.40 -20.83 14.79
CA ARG A 143 1.28 -19.90 14.67
C ARG A 143 1.67 -18.54 15.26
N ARG A 144 1.45 -17.48 14.51
CA ARG A 144 1.88 -16.11 14.83
C ARG A 144 0.72 -15.13 14.70
N LEU A 145 0.49 -14.30 15.71
CA LEU A 145 -0.62 -13.34 15.79
C LEU A 145 -0.11 -11.92 16.05
N ILE A 146 -0.83 -10.93 15.56
CA ILE A 146 -0.63 -9.52 15.93
C ILE A 146 -1.69 -9.09 16.95
N ASP A 147 -1.22 -8.71 18.14
CA ASP A 147 -2.02 -8.09 19.20
C ASP A 147 -1.89 -6.58 19.08
N ASN A 148 -3.02 -5.88 18.95
CA ASN A 148 -3.06 -4.42 18.86
C ASN A 148 -3.49 -3.76 20.17
N GLU A 149 -4.30 -4.42 21.00
CA GLU A 149 -4.71 -3.88 22.31
C GLU A 149 -3.49 -3.75 23.23
N THR A 150 -2.64 -4.77 23.21
CA THR A 150 -1.28 -4.72 23.74
C THR A 150 -0.31 -4.89 22.56
N PRO A 151 0.18 -3.80 21.94
CA PRO A 151 1.00 -3.85 20.73
C PRO A 151 2.10 -4.91 20.82
N ALA A 152 1.89 -6.05 20.15
CA ALA A 152 2.77 -7.20 20.30
C ALA A 152 2.68 -8.20 19.16
N LEU A 153 3.77 -8.96 19.01
CA LEU A 153 3.80 -10.21 18.26
C LEU A 153 3.62 -11.38 19.22
N ARG A 154 2.68 -12.28 18.95
CA ARG A 154 2.45 -13.50 19.73
C ARG A 154 2.75 -14.72 18.89
N ASP A 155 3.66 -15.56 19.35
CA ASP A 155 4.05 -16.81 18.72
C ASP A 155 3.65 -18.00 19.58
N ARG A 156 3.19 -19.06 18.92
CA ARG A 156 3.02 -20.40 19.47
C ARG A 156 3.69 -21.39 18.53
N LEU A 157 4.77 -22.00 19.01
CA LEU A 157 5.49 -23.07 18.35
C LEU A 157 5.06 -24.41 18.97
N LEU A 158 4.51 -25.30 18.16
CA LEU A 158 4.21 -26.67 18.52
C LEU A 158 5.16 -27.60 17.78
N ILE A 159 5.96 -28.37 18.52
CA ILE A 159 6.92 -29.33 17.99
C ILE A 159 6.44 -30.73 18.33
N GLN A 160 6.28 -31.57 17.33
CA GLN A 160 5.78 -32.93 17.45
C GLN A 160 6.83 -33.92 16.94
N ASN A 161 7.08 -34.97 17.72
CA ASN A 161 7.95 -36.08 17.35
C ASN A 161 7.17 -37.13 16.56
N PHE A 162 7.58 -37.47 15.34
CA PHE A 162 6.95 -38.57 14.57
C PHE A 162 7.70 -39.90 14.67
N THR A 163 8.83 -39.93 15.38
CA THR A 163 9.60 -41.15 15.62
C THR A 163 9.02 -41.99 16.76
N LEU A 164 9.61 -43.18 16.94
CA LEU A 164 9.35 -44.06 18.09
C LEU A 164 10.40 -43.93 19.20
N GLN A 165 11.33 -42.98 19.08
CA GLN A 165 12.38 -42.73 20.05
C GLN A 165 12.06 -41.49 20.89
N THR A 166 12.58 -41.42 22.10
CA THR A 166 12.57 -40.18 22.88
C THR A 166 13.65 -39.26 22.35
N LEU A 167 13.31 -38.00 22.12
CA LEU A 167 14.22 -36.99 21.58
C LEU A 167 14.49 -35.90 22.61
N GLU A 168 15.75 -35.49 22.73
CA GLU A 168 16.17 -34.31 23.50
C GLU A 168 17.14 -33.48 22.65
N PHE A 169 16.78 -32.22 22.38
CA PHE A 169 17.60 -31.30 21.60
C PHE A 169 17.29 -29.84 21.97
N PRO A 170 18.25 -28.91 21.79
CA PRO A 170 17.99 -27.50 22.06
C PRO A 170 17.25 -26.85 20.89
N VAL A 171 16.29 -25.99 21.23
CA VAL A 171 15.67 -25.03 20.31
C VAL A 171 16.12 -23.64 20.74
N THR A 172 16.74 -22.90 19.82
CA THR A 172 17.20 -21.52 20.09
C THR A 172 16.31 -20.52 19.37
N LEU A 173 16.04 -19.41 20.05
CA LEU A 173 15.39 -18.23 19.47
C LEU A 173 16.31 -17.02 19.67
N THR A 174 16.79 -16.45 18.58
CA THR A 174 17.62 -15.23 18.59
C THR A 174 16.80 -14.03 18.14
N ILE A 175 16.78 -12.98 18.97
CA ILE A 175 16.05 -11.74 18.70
C ILE A 175 17.05 -10.59 18.54
N GLN A 176 16.93 -9.83 17.45
CA GLN A 176 17.73 -8.64 17.19
C GLN A 176 16.82 -7.42 17.04
N SER A 177 17.26 -6.31 17.62
CA SER A 177 16.54 -5.03 17.57
C SER A 177 17.52 -3.88 17.35
N ALA A 178 17.14 -2.97 16.47
CA ALA A 178 17.89 -1.75 16.16
C ALA A 178 17.04 -0.47 16.22
N PHE A 179 15.72 -0.59 16.42
CA PHE A 179 14.76 0.52 16.48
C PHE A 179 14.93 1.52 15.31
N GLU A 180 14.87 1.00 14.09
CA GLU A 180 15.18 1.77 12.88
C GLU A 180 13.94 2.48 12.34
N ASP A 181 14.05 3.77 12.07
CA ASP A 181 13.02 4.50 11.33
C ASP A 181 12.86 3.91 9.91
N LEU A 182 11.63 3.85 9.40
CA LEU A 182 11.30 3.29 8.10
C LEU A 182 12.10 3.93 6.95
N PHE A 183 12.39 5.24 7.01
CA PHE A 183 13.20 5.91 6.00
C PHE A 183 14.67 5.46 6.03
N ALA A 184 15.19 5.11 7.21
CA ALA A 184 16.50 4.49 7.35
C ALA A 184 16.52 3.05 6.81
N VAL A 185 15.47 2.26 7.06
CA VAL A 185 15.33 0.90 6.50
C VAL A 185 15.33 0.94 4.98
N ARG A 186 14.70 1.95 4.38
CA ARG A 186 14.69 2.17 2.91
C ARG A 186 16.03 2.70 2.37
N GLY A 187 17.01 2.96 3.22
CA GLY A 187 18.31 3.51 2.84
C GLY A 187 18.21 4.93 2.29
N LEU A 188 17.22 5.71 2.74
CA LEU A 188 17.05 7.13 2.38
C LEU A 188 17.79 8.04 3.36
N LEU A 189 17.88 7.68 4.64
CA LEU A 189 18.47 8.51 5.68
C LEU A 189 19.36 7.70 6.65
N SER A 190 20.07 8.40 7.54
CA SER A 190 20.94 7.81 8.56
C SER A 190 20.21 6.79 9.44
N LYS A 191 20.88 5.67 9.77
CA LYS A 191 20.30 4.52 10.48
C LYS A 191 20.08 4.70 11.97
N HIS A 192 20.76 5.65 12.63
CA HIS A 192 20.67 5.81 14.08
C HIS A 192 20.64 7.29 14.49
N LEU A 193 19.63 7.68 15.26
CA LEU A 193 19.43 9.05 15.76
C LEU A 193 19.56 9.15 17.28
N GLY A 194 19.09 8.14 18.01
CA GLY A 194 19.08 8.06 19.46
C GLY A 194 20.12 7.08 20.04
N THR A 195 19.84 6.56 21.24
CA THR A 195 20.76 5.68 22.00
C THR A 195 20.17 4.29 22.18
N LEU A 196 20.81 3.29 21.57
CA LEU A 196 20.50 1.87 21.79
C LEU A 196 21.16 1.38 23.08
N HIS A 197 20.38 0.75 23.96
CA HIS A 197 20.89 0.20 25.20
C HIS A 197 21.29 -1.27 25.05
N PRO A 198 22.26 -1.76 25.85
CA PRO A 198 22.57 -3.18 25.89
C PRO A 198 21.34 -4.04 26.24
N PRO A 199 21.17 -5.22 25.63
CA PRO A 199 20.16 -6.17 26.01
C PRO A 199 20.24 -6.55 27.49
N SER A 200 19.09 -6.76 28.14
CA SER A 200 19.03 -7.15 29.55
C SER A 200 18.07 -8.31 29.80
N TRP A 201 18.46 -9.24 30.67
CA TRP A 201 17.63 -10.35 31.11
C TRP A 201 17.23 -10.16 32.57
N LYS A 202 15.93 -10.26 32.88
CA LYS A 202 15.43 -10.27 34.26
C LYS A 202 14.31 -11.30 34.40
N GLY A 203 14.50 -12.28 35.28
CA GLY A 203 13.49 -13.32 35.53
C GLY A 203 13.08 -14.11 34.28
N GLY A 204 14.02 -14.39 33.37
CA GLY A 204 13.74 -15.10 32.11
C GLY A 204 13.13 -14.24 30.99
N VAL A 205 12.93 -12.94 31.24
CA VAL A 205 12.41 -11.98 30.27
C VAL A 205 13.56 -11.19 29.65
N LEU A 206 13.64 -11.15 28.32
CA LEU A 206 14.59 -10.33 27.56
C LEU A 206 14.00 -8.96 27.30
N ARG A 207 14.78 -7.90 27.52
CA ARG A 207 14.42 -6.54 27.20
C ARG A 207 15.47 -5.90 26.30
N LEU A 208 14.98 -5.33 25.20
CA LEU A 208 15.70 -4.49 24.25
C LEU A 208 15.11 -3.08 24.36
N SER A 209 15.94 -2.05 24.43
CA SER A 209 15.46 -0.69 24.69
C SER A 209 16.28 0.37 23.97
N TYR A 210 15.61 1.46 23.64
CA TYR A 210 16.16 2.58 22.87
C TYR A 210 15.59 3.89 23.36
N ASP A 211 16.46 4.86 23.61
CA ASP A 211 16.06 6.25 23.81
C ASP A 211 16.07 6.97 22.46
N GLY A 212 14.87 7.23 21.92
CA GLY A 212 14.73 8.06 20.73
C GLY A 212 15.15 9.50 21.00
N LYS A 213 15.78 10.11 20.00
CA LYS A 213 16.13 11.52 20.01
C LYS A 213 14.91 12.43 20.01
N ASP A 214 13.74 11.91 19.60
CA ASP A 214 12.43 12.54 19.76
C ASP A 214 11.91 12.56 21.21
N GLY A 215 12.69 12.05 22.17
CA GLY A 215 12.33 11.98 23.58
C GLY A 215 11.35 10.86 23.92
N ILE A 216 11.15 9.92 23.00
CA ILE A 216 10.30 8.74 23.20
C ILE A 216 11.19 7.54 23.54
N PHE A 217 10.91 6.91 24.68
CA PHE A 217 11.54 5.67 25.08
C PHE A 217 10.79 4.49 24.45
N ARG A 218 11.54 3.64 23.75
CA ARG A 218 11.03 2.50 22.99
C ARG A 218 11.61 1.20 23.54
N THR A 219 10.79 0.17 23.62
CA THR A 219 11.21 -1.16 24.09
C THR A 219 10.55 -2.27 23.29
N VAL A 220 11.26 -3.39 23.19
CA VAL A 220 10.71 -4.70 22.88
C VAL A 220 11.03 -5.62 24.05
N THR A 221 10.01 -6.17 24.68
CA THR A 221 10.17 -7.11 25.79
C THR A 221 9.67 -8.49 25.37
N ALA A 222 10.55 -9.50 25.38
CA ALA A 222 10.23 -10.87 25.01
C ALA A 222 9.92 -11.70 26.26
N TYR A 223 8.68 -12.15 26.35
CA TYR A 223 8.19 -13.10 27.36
C TYR A 223 8.11 -14.48 26.72
N CYS A 224 8.59 -15.51 27.41
CA CYS A 224 8.58 -16.89 26.93
C CYS A 224 7.89 -17.80 27.94
N ASP A 225 7.08 -18.73 27.46
CA ASP A 225 6.50 -19.83 28.24
C ASP A 225 6.75 -21.18 27.52
N PRO A 226 7.50 -22.13 28.11
CA PRO A 226 8.20 -22.02 29.39
C PRO A 226 9.31 -20.94 29.37
N PRO A 227 9.84 -20.52 30.54
CA PRO A 227 11.03 -19.67 30.56
C PRO A 227 12.23 -20.40 29.94
N PRO A 228 13.19 -19.68 29.32
CA PRO A 228 14.33 -20.31 28.68
C PRO A 228 15.27 -20.98 29.69
N ASP A 229 15.77 -22.17 29.35
CA ASP A 229 16.72 -22.94 30.15
C ASP A 229 18.10 -22.26 30.19
N LYS A 230 18.54 -21.74 29.04
CA LYS A 230 19.77 -20.94 28.93
C LYS A 230 19.55 -19.66 28.16
N ARG A 231 20.43 -18.70 28.41
CA ARG A 231 20.39 -17.34 27.84
C ARG A 231 21.80 -16.93 27.45
N HIS A 232 21.96 -16.47 26.22
CA HIS A 232 23.25 -15.97 25.73
C HIS A 232 23.04 -14.76 24.83
N GLY A 233 23.58 -13.60 25.19
CA GLY A 233 23.30 -12.35 24.47
C GLY A 233 21.80 -12.07 24.40
N THR A 234 21.22 -12.12 23.20
CA THR A 234 19.78 -11.99 22.94
C THR A 234 19.09 -13.31 22.57
N THR A 235 19.80 -14.43 22.71
CA THR A 235 19.29 -15.78 22.42
C THR A 235 18.68 -16.42 23.67
N ALA A 236 17.46 -16.91 23.52
CA ALA A 236 16.81 -17.87 24.43
C ALA A 236 17.07 -19.30 23.93
N GLU A 237 17.46 -20.21 24.81
CA GLU A 237 17.57 -21.64 24.52
C GLU A 237 16.57 -22.42 25.37
N PHE A 238 15.82 -23.31 24.72
CA PHE A 238 14.85 -24.22 25.34
C PHE A 238 15.30 -25.65 25.08
N VAL A 239 15.41 -26.48 26.12
CA VAL A 239 15.68 -27.91 25.98
C VAL A 239 14.35 -28.61 25.75
N VAL A 240 14.12 -29.03 24.51
CA VAL A 240 12.89 -29.72 24.10
C VAL A 240 13.04 -31.21 24.34
N ARG A 241 12.08 -31.81 25.04
CA ARG A 241 12.03 -33.23 25.39
C ARG A 241 10.74 -33.84 24.88
N LEU A 242 10.83 -34.70 23.87
CA LEU A 242 9.67 -35.30 23.22
C LEU A 242 9.70 -36.81 23.40
N SER A 243 8.68 -37.35 24.06
CA SER A 243 8.42 -38.79 24.04
C SER A 243 8.09 -39.26 22.62
N PRO A 244 8.09 -40.58 22.34
CA PRO A 244 7.55 -41.12 21.09
C PRO A 244 6.14 -40.58 20.82
N ARG A 245 5.92 -39.99 19.65
CA ARG A 245 4.64 -39.31 19.29
C ARG A 245 4.26 -38.10 20.15
N GLY A 246 5.13 -37.69 21.08
CA GLY A 246 4.91 -36.58 22.00
C GLY A 246 5.00 -35.23 21.31
N GLN A 247 4.48 -34.21 21.99
CA GLN A 247 4.51 -32.82 21.55
C GLN A 247 4.93 -31.89 22.68
N GLN A 248 5.61 -30.80 22.34
CA GLN A 248 5.96 -29.73 23.26
C GLN A 248 5.61 -28.38 22.63
N ARG A 249 5.13 -27.45 23.46
CA ARG A 249 4.75 -26.10 23.07
C ARG A 249 5.71 -25.08 23.66
N ILE A 250 6.07 -24.07 22.87
CA ILE A 250 6.79 -22.87 23.29
C ILE A 250 5.97 -21.67 22.82
N GLU A 251 5.63 -20.76 23.73
CA GLU A 251 4.96 -19.50 23.42
C GLU A 251 5.89 -18.32 23.66
N VAL A 252 5.88 -17.36 22.74
CA VAL A 252 6.72 -16.15 22.80
C VAL A 252 5.87 -14.93 22.54
N ALA A 253 6.05 -13.90 23.34
CA ALA A 253 5.36 -12.62 23.23
C ALA A 253 6.38 -11.48 23.16
N LEU A 254 6.48 -10.83 22.00
CA LEU A 254 7.29 -9.61 21.83
C LEU A 254 6.39 -8.39 22.02
N VAL A 255 6.42 -7.82 23.22
CA VAL A 255 5.61 -6.66 23.57
C VAL A 255 6.36 -5.37 23.27
N ILE A 256 5.71 -4.49 22.50
CA ILE A 256 6.19 -3.15 22.17
C ILE A 256 5.75 -2.19 23.28
N GLY A 257 6.70 -1.39 23.77
CA GLY A 257 6.42 -0.27 24.65
C GLY A 257 6.98 1.02 24.06
N GLU A 258 6.14 2.05 23.92
CA GLU A 258 6.51 3.38 23.40
C GLU A 258 5.91 4.47 24.30
N SER A 259 6.74 5.29 24.95
CA SER A 259 6.24 6.40 25.77
C SER A 259 7.31 7.44 26.09
N LYS A 260 6.88 8.68 26.38
CA LYS A 260 7.73 9.69 27.02
C LYS A 260 7.99 9.37 28.50
N ASP A 261 7.07 8.67 29.16
CA ASP A 261 7.27 8.14 30.51
C ASP A 261 7.82 6.71 30.43
N ARG A 262 9.07 6.53 30.82
CA ARG A 262 9.73 5.21 30.83
C ARG A 262 8.96 4.19 31.67
N ALA A 263 8.35 4.59 32.78
CA ALA A 263 7.59 3.66 33.61
C ALA A 263 6.36 3.15 32.86
N ALA A 264 5.66 4.02 32.12
CA ALA A 264 4.50 3.65 31.31
C ALA A 264 4.87 2.70 30.16
N ALA A 265 5.98 2.94 29.46
CA ALA A 265 6.46 2.06 28.39
C ALA A 265 6.78 0.63 28.86
N LEU A 266 7.05 0.45 30.16
CA LEU A 266 7.41 -0.83 30.76
C LEU A 266 6.24 -1.61 31.39
N ARG A 267 5.02 -1.05 31.38
CA ARG A 267 3.83 -1.66 32.00
C ARG A 267 3.17 -2.81 31.24
N PRO A 268 3.18 -2.93 29.90
CA PRO A 268 2.43 -3.99 29.26
C PRO A 268 3.10 -5.35 29.50
N THR A 269 2.47 -6.16 30.35
CA THR A 269 2.77 -7.58 30.55
C THR A 269 1.64 -8.39 29.96
N PRO A 270 1.92 -9.30 29.02
CA PRO A 270 0.88 -10.11 28.41
C PRO A 270 0.49 -11.26 29.34
N ASP A 271 -0.78 -11.64 29.32
CA ASP A 271 -1.25 -12.87 29.98
C ASP A 271 -0.95 -14.08 29.06
N PRO A 272 -0.15 -15.07 29.51
CA PRO A 272 0.11 -16.29 28.74
C PRO A 272 -1.16 -17.06 28.34
N ALA A 273 -2.25 -16.96 29.11
CA ALA A 273 -3.52 -17.61 28.79
C ALA A 273 -4.27 -16.96 27.60
N ASP A 274 -3.81 -15.82 27.10
CA ASP A 274 -4.56 -14.99 26.16
C ASP A 274 -4.42 -15.45 24.69
N PHE A 275 -3.40 -16.23 24.31
CA PHE A 275 -3.15 -16.55 22.90
C PHE A 275 -4.38 -17.14 22.19
N SER A 276 -5.03 -18.15 22.80
CA SER A 276 -6.20 -18.81 22.19
C SER A 276 -7.44 -17.89 22.14
N ARG A 277 -7.55 -16.97 23.12
CA ARG A 277 -8.62 -15.96 23.17
C ARG A 277 -8.42 -14.91 22.08
N LEU A 278 -7.19 -14.43 21.92
CA LEU A 278 -6.76 -13.49 20.88
C LEU A 278 -6.97 -14.07 19.48
N ASP A 279 -6.51 -15.30 19.23
CA ASP A 279 -6.69 -16.02 17.96
C ASP A 279 -8.17 -16.04 17.54
N SER A 280 -9.03 -16.48 18.47
CA SER A 280 -10.48 -16.52 18.23
C SER A 280 -11.09 -15.12 18.08
N GLY A 281 -10.53 -14.11 18.75
CA GLY A 281 -10.96 -12.70 18.66
C GLY A 281 -10.68 -12.10 17.29
N LEU A 282 -9.46 -12.26 16.78
CA LEU A 282 -9.03 -11.77 15.47
C LEU A 282 -9.87 -12.36 14.33
N GLU A 283 -10.21 -13.65 14.40
CA GLU A 283 -11.10 -14.26 13.42
C GLU A 283 -12.50 -13.66 13.50
N ARG A 284 -13.08 -13.51 14.70
CA ARG A 284 -14.40 -12.88 14.88
C ARG A 284 -14.44 -11.45 14.34
N GLU A 285 -13.40 -10.65 14.57
CA GLU A 285 -13.30 -9.28 14.04
C GLU A 285 -13.27 -9.26 12.51
N THR A 286 -12.53 -10.19 11.91
CA THR A 286 -12.47 -10.32 10.45
C THR A 286 -13.82 -10.71 9.88
N GLN A 287 -14.48 -11.70 10.47
CA GLN A 287 -15.83 -12.12 10.06
C GLN A 287 -16.87 -11.00 10.25
N ALA A 288 -16.80 -10.27 11.36
CA ALA A 288 -17.66 -9.12 11.60
C ALA A 288 -17.45 -8.02 10.54
N TRP A 289 -16.21 -7.76 10.14
CA TRP A 289 -15.94 -6.80 9.06
C TRP A 289 -16.48 -7.30 7.71
N MET A 290 -16.20 -8.55 7.33
CA MET A 290 -16.72 -9.16 6.10
C MET A 290 -18.26 -9.17 6.04
N ALA A 291 -18.92 -9.30 7.20
CA ALA A 291 -20.38 -9.24 7.30
C ALA A 291 -20.97 -7.87 6.91
N HIS A 292 -20.19 -6.80 6.93
CA HIS A 292 -20.63 -5.45 6.53
C HIS A 292 -20.22 -5.06 5.11
N VAL A 293 -19.49 -5.94 4.40
CA VAL A 293 -19.12 -5.74 2.99
C VAL A 293 -20.17 -6.39 2.08
N THR A 294 -20.55 -5.72 1.00
CA THR A 294 -21.37 -6.31 -0.08
C THR A 294 -20.65 -7.53 -0.64
N GLN A 295 -21.33 -8.67 -0.64
CA GLN A 295 -20.73 -9.94 -1.05
C GLN A 295 -20.92 -10.18 -2.53
N VAL A 296 -19.93 -10.83 -3.14
CA VAL A 296 -19.99 -11.30 -4.53
C VAL A 296 -20.04 -12.81 -4.48
N VAL A 297 -21.08 -13.38 -5.05
CA VAL A 297 -21.27 -14.83 -5.14
C VAL A 297 -21.46 -15.20 -6.59
N THR A 298 -20.68 -16.15 -7.11
CA THR A 298 -20.77 -16.55 -8.52
C THR A 298 -20.99 -18.04 -8.68
N ASN A 299 -21.14 -18.49 -9.94
CA ASN A 299 -21.16 -19.91 -10.26
C ASN A 299 -19.76 -20.54 -10.37
N GLY A 300 -18.68 -19.78 -10.12
CA GLY A 300 -17.31 -20.26 -10.20
C GLY A 300 -16.50 -19.84 -8.97
N SER A 301 -15.88 -20.79 -8.28
CA SER A 301 -15.13 -20.53 -7.04
C SER A 301 -13.94 -19.57 -7.22
N ALA A 302 -13.50 -19.36 -8.45
CA ALA A 302 -12.33 -18.58 -8.81
C ALA A 302 -12.50 -17.07 -8.53
N LEU A 303 -13.55 -16.42 -9.06
CA LEU A 303 -13.78 -15.00 -8.81
C LEU A 303 -14.15 -14.75 -7.34
N ASP A 304 -14.93 -15.64 -6.73
CA ASP A 304 -15.30 -15.54 -5.31
C ASP A 304 -14.04 -15.49 -4.42
N GLN A 305 -13.06 -16.37 -4.68
CA GLN A 305 -11.79 -16.38 -3.96
C GLN A 305 -10.99 -15.09 -4.14
N LEU A 306 -10.88 -14.57 -5.37
CA LEU A 306 -10.15 -13.33 -5.64
C LEU A 306 -10.81 -12.09 -5.03
N MET A 307 -12.15 -12.04 -5.04
CA MET A 307 -12.91 -10.98 -4.39
C MET A 307 -12.76 -11.04 -2.87
N GLU A 308 -12.89 -12.23 -2.28
CA GLU A 308 -12.66 -12.43 -0.85
C GLU A 308 -11.22 -12.03 -0.47
N ARG A 309 -10.23 -12.44 -1.27
CA ARG A 309 -8.83 -12.07 -1.03
C ARG A 309 -8.61 -10.56 -1.12
N SER A 310 -9.24 -9.88 -2.08
CA SER A 310 -9.22 -8.43 -2.23
C SER A 310 -9.76 -7.73 -0.97
N PHE A 311 -10.92 -8.15 -0.47
CA PHE A 311 -11.52 -7.60 0.74
C PHE A 311 -10.66 -7.88 1.99
N ARG A 312 -10.15 -9.11 2.14
CA ARG A 312 -9.23 -9.44 3.24
C ARG A 312 -7.94 -8.60 3.19
N GLY A 313 -7.40 -8.35 2.00
CA GLY A 313 -6.27 -7.43 1.79
C GLY A 313 -6.55 -6.02 2.33
N LEU A 314 -7.73 -5.47 2.04
CA LEU A 314 -8.17 -4.18 2.58
C LEU A 314 -8.36 -4.22 4.11
N ARG A 315 -8.93 -5.30 4.66
CA ARG A 315 -9.07 -5.48 6.12
C ARG A 315 -7.71 -5.47 6.83
N VAL A 316 -6.68 -6.07 6.23
CA VAL A 316 -5.30 -6.05 6.75
C VAL A 316 -4.75 -4.63 6.77
N LEU A 317 -5.05 -3.84 5.74
CA LEU A 317 -4.55 -2.46 5.61
C LEU A 317 -5.31 -1.44 6.47
N ARG A 318 -6.42 -1.84 7.12
CA ARG A 318 -7.14 -0.98 8.08
C ARG A 318 -6.19 -0.49 9.17
N THR A 319 -6.14 0.82 9.38
CA THR A 319 -5.20 1.52 10.25
C THR A 319 -5.92 2.69 10.92
N HIS A 320 -5.43 3.16 12.07
CA HIS A 320 -6.07 4.19 12.87
C HIS A 320 -5.14 5.39 13.12
N VAL A 321 -5.69 6.59 12.96
CA VAL A 321 -5.09 7.85 13.43
C VAL A 321 -6.14 8.55 14.28
N GLY A 322 -5.86 8.69 15.58
CA GLY A 322 -6.86 9.13 16.54
C GLY A 322 -8.06 8.18 16.55
N ASN A 323 -9.27 8.74 16.35
CA ASN A 323 -10.51 7.96 16.30
C ASN A 323 -10.92 7.55 14.88
N GLU A 324 -10.20 8.02 13.86
CA GLU A 324 -10.57 7.77 12.47
C GLU A 324 -9.86 6.53 11.93
N THR A 325 -10.57 5.81 11.07
CA THR A 325 -10.09 4.60 10.40
C THR A 325 -9.85 4.90 8.92
N PHE A 326 -8.76 4.40 8.38
CA PHE A 326 -8.46 4.49 6.95
C PHE A 326 -7.75 3.22 6.48
N PHE A 327 -7.59 3.07 5.16
CA PHE A 327 -6.69 2.06 4.60
C PHE A 327 -5.31 2.68 4.39
N ALA A 328 -4.30 2.11 5.07
CA ALA A 328 -2.92 2.46 4.80
C ALA A 328 -2.53 2.00 3.38
N ALA A 329 -1.67 2.76 2.71
CA ALA A 329 -1.37 2.54 1.30
C ALA A 329 -0.81 1.15 1.01
N GLY A 330 0.17 0.66 1.77
CA GLY A 330 0.71 -0.68 1.53
C GLY A 330 1.80 -1.12 2.50
N VAL A 331 1.92 -2.43 2.70
CA VAL A 331 2.96 -3.02 3.55
C VAL A 331 4.14 -3.50 2.70
N PRO A 332 5.41 -3.26 3.10
CA PRO A 332 5.85 -2.59 4.33
C PRO A 332 6.14 -1.08 4.23
N TRP A 333 6.23 -0.52 3.02
CA TRP A 333 6.85 0.79 2.83
C TRP A 333 5.93 1.99 3.09
N PHE A 334 4.62 1.77 2.99
CA PHE A 334 3.62 2.84 2.94
C PHE A 334 2.49 2.58 3.96
N VAL A 335 2.83 2.05 5.13
CA VAL A 335 1.88 1.83 6.24
C VAL A 335 1.58 3.16 6.95
N ALA A 336 0.99 4.09 6.22
CA ALA A 336 0.70 5.46 6.65
C ALA A 336 -0.51 6.00 5.89
N LEU A 337 -1.04 7.14 6.34
CA LEU A 337 -2.11 7.86 5.64
C LEU A 337 -1.53 8.54 4.41
N PHE A 338 -1.89 8.04 3.22
CA PHE A 338 -1.60 8.65 1.93
C PHE A 338 -2.90 9.18 1.34
N GLY A 339 -2.99 10.51 1.15
CA GLY A 339 -4.25 11.16 0.78
C GLY A 339 -4.84 10.58 -0.51
N ARG A 340 -4.06 10.56 -1.58
CA ARG A 340 -4.48 10.02 -2.88
C ARG A 340 -4.86 8.54 -2.80
N ASP A 341 -3.99 7.70 -2.26
CA ASP A 341 -4.20 6.25 -2.18
C ASP A 341 -5.50 5.93 -1.41
N SER A 342 -5.71 6.59 -0.27
CA SER A 342 -6.91 6.42 0.53
C SER A 342 -8.17 6.92 -0.20
N LEU A 343 -8.09 8.05 -0.92
CA LEU A 343 -9.22 8.58 -1.70
C LEU A 343 -9.62 7.66 -2.85
N ILE A 344 -8.65 7.17 -3.63
CA ILE A 344 -8.90 6.25 -4.75
C ILE A 344 -9.44 4.92 -4.23
N THR A 345 -8.83 4.36 -3.18
CA THR A 345 -9.30 3.09 -2.59
C THR A 345 -10.71 3.23 -2.03
N ALA A 346 -11.03 4.35 -1.37
CA ALA A 346 -12.37 4.62 -0.87
C ALA A 346 -13.39 4.73 -2.01
N TRP A 347 -13.04 5.37 -3.13
CA TRP A 347 -13.87 5.41 -4.33
C TRP A 347 -14.12 4.00 -4.91
N GLN A 348 -13.07 3.19 -5.06
CA GLN A 348 -13.15 1.80 -5.54
C GLN A 348 -14.08 0.93 -4.67
N MET A 349 -14.27 1.31 -3.40
CA MET A 349 -15.05 0.58 -2.40
C MET A 349 -16.46 1.10 -2.17
N LEU A 350 -16.91 2.17 -2.85
CA LEU A 350 -18.23 2.78 -2.58
C LEU A 350 -19.40 1.79 -2.72
N ALA A 351 -19.35 0.90 -3.70
CA ALA A 351 -20.37 -0.13 -3.92
C ALA A 351 -20.35 -1.26 -2.86
N TYR A 352 -19.27 -1.35 -2.07
CA TYR A 352 -19.01 -2.48 -1.18
C TYR A 352 -19.02 -2.10 0.30
N ASN A 353 -18.52 -0.91 0.62
CA ASN A 353 -18.47 -0.36 1.97
C ASN A 353 -18.29 1.18 1.88
N PRO A 354 -19.38 1.97 1.70
CA PRO A 354 -19.28 3.42 1.56
C PRO A 354 -18.78 4.12 2.83
N ARG A 355 -18.86 3.48 4.00
CA ARG A 355 -18.45 4.05 5.29
C ARG A 355 -16.97 4.42 5.32
N ILE A 356 -16.10 3.68 4.62
CA ILE A 356 -14.66 3.99 4.60
C ILE A 356 -14.39 5.34 3.92
N ALA A 357 -15.22 5.75 2.95
CA ALA A 357 -15.11 7.05 2.31
C ALA A 357 -15.40 8.17 3.31
N GLU A 358 -16.43 8.03 4.16
CA GLU A 358 -16.70 9.03 5.21
C GLU A 358 -15.53 9.21 6.16
N GLN A 359 -14.98 8.10 6.68
CA GLN A 359 -13.88 8.14 7.64
C GLN A 359 -12.62 8.76 7.01
N THR A 360 -12.33 8.38 5.76
CA THR A 360 -11.21 8.94 4.99
C THR A 360 -11.39 10.44 4.76
N LEU A 361 -12.59 10.88 4.36
CA LEU A 361 -12.89 12.30 4.12
C LEU A 361 -12.79 13.14 5.41
N ARG A 362 -13.33 12.64 6.53
CA ARG A 362 -13.20 13.32 7.84
C ARG A 362 -11.74 13.46 8.25
N LEU A 363 -10.98 12.38 8.15
CA LEU A 363 -9.56 12.37 8.51
C LEU A 363 -8.75 13.33 7.64
N LEU A 364 -8.93 13.31 6.32
CA LEU A 364 -8.21 14.23 5.43
C LEU A 364 -8.62 15.69 5.62
N ALA A 365 -9.88 15.96 5.97
CA ALA A 365 -10.34 17.30 6.31
C ALA A 365 -9.69 17.84 7.59
N GLN A 366 -9.42 16.99 8.59
CA GLN A 366 -8.72 17.37 9.84
C GLN A 366 -7.28 17.82 9.58
N TYR A 367 -6.62 17.22 8.58
CA TYR A 367 -5.24 17.52 8.19
C TYR A 367 -5.15 18.41 6.93
N GLN A 368 -6.24 19.04 6.49
CA GLN A 368 -6.20 19.96 5.36
C GLN A 368 -5.29 21.16 5.66
N GLY A 369 -4.48 21.57 4.69
CA GLY A 369 -3.54 22.68 4.84
C GLY A 369 -4.24 23.98 5.23
N THR A 370 -3.60 24.74 6.13
CA THR A 370 -4.14 25.97 6.72
C THR A 370 -3.23 27.18 6.53
N LYS A 371 -1.98 26.97 6.14
CA LYS A 371 -0.96 28.00 5.95
C LYS A 371 -0.09 27.67 4.75
N GLU A 372 0.73 28.63 4.33
CA GLU A 372 1.80 28.37 3.38
C GLU A 372 3.05 27.92 4.15
N ASP A 373 3.48 26.69 3.89
CA ASP A 373 4.71 26.12 4.47
C ASP A 373 5.53 25.51 3.35
N GLN A 374 6.66 26.14 3.03
CA GLN A 374 7.50 25.65 1.95
C GLN A 374 8.06 24.27 2.25
N TRP A 375 8.49 23.97 3.48
CA TRP A 375 9.11 22.67 3.79
C TRP A 375 8.14 21.51 3.53
N ARG A 376 6.89 21.70 3.93
CA ARG A 376 5.82 20.70 3.81
C ARG A 376 5.06 20.73 2.49
N ASP A 377 5.36 21.69 1.63
CA ASP A 377 4.57 22.04 0.44
C ASP A 377 3.10 22.35 0.75
N GLU A 378 2.85 22.83 1.98
CA GLU A 378 1.52 23.14 2.49
C GLU A 378 1.02 24.44 1.87
N GLN A 379 -0.26 24.45 1.51
CA GLN A 379 -0.99 25.64 1.10
C GLN A 379 -2.40 25.58 1.70
N PRO A 380 -3.03 26.72 2.03
CA PRO A 380 -4.39 26.76 2.53
C PRO A 380 -5.36 26.02 1.59
N GLY A 381 -6.09 25.04 2.12
CA GLY A 381 -7.06 24.23 1.40
C GLY A 381 -6.53 22.97 0.72
N LYS A 382 -5.20 22.79 0.65
CA LYS A 382 -4.58 21.61 0.03
C LYS A 382 -4.78 20.36 0.89
N ILE A 383 -5.11 19.23 0.27
CA ILE A 383 -5.15 17.92 0.95
C ILE A 383 -3.76 17.30 0.96
N LEU A 384 -3.40 16.62 2.05
CA LEU A 384 -2.05 16.06 2.25
C LEU A 384 -1.72 14.94 1.25
N HIS A 385 -0.42 14.79 0.98
CA HIS A 385 0.16 13.66 0.28
C HIS A 385 0.35 12.48 1.24
N GLU A 386 1.14 12.65 2.31
CA GLU A 386 1.35 11.62 3.33
C GLU A 386 1.54 12.19 4.75
N LEU A 387 1.21 11.37 5.76
CA LEU A 387 1.42 11.65 7.18
C LEU A 387 2.22 10.52 7.83
N ARG A 388 3.38 10.85 8.40
CA ARG A 388 4.30 9.96 9.13
C ARG A 388 4.34 10.33 10.61
N VAL A 389 4.61 9.33 11.45
CA VAL A 389 4.56 9.45 12.92
C VAL A 389 5.83 8.92 13.62
N GLY A 390 6.82 8.47 12.84
CA GLY A 390 8.10 7.96 13.34
C GLY A 390 9.02 9.02 13.96
N GLU A 391 10.19 8.56 14.42
CA GLU A 391 11.18 9.40 15.08
C GLU A 391 11.66 10.54 14.17
N MET A 392 11.91 10.26 12.88
CA MET A 392 12.33 11.30 11.93
C MET A 392 11.25 12.36 11.71
N ALA A 393 9.98 11.95 11.70
CA ALA A 393 8.83 12.84 11.63
C ALA A 393 8.74 13.72 12.89
N ASN A 394 8.82 13.12 14.08
CA ASN A 394 8.75 13.86 15.35
C ASN A 394 9.87 14.89 15.53
N LEU A 395 11.02 14.66 14.88
CA LEU A 395 12.16 15.58 14.88
C LEU A 395 12.09 16.67 13.80
N ASP A 396 11.04 16.69 12.97
CA ASP A 396 10.89 17.55 11.78
C ASP A 396 12.10 17.42 10.82
N ALA A 397 12.72 16.23 10.81
CA ALA A 397 13.84 15.89 9.93
C ALA A 397 13.39 15.55 8.50
N ILE A 398 12.11 15.22 8.35
CA ILE A 398 11.42 14.95 7.08
C ILE A 398 10.16 15.82 7.02
N PRO A 399 9.63 16.15 5.82
CA PRO A 399 8.48 17.05 5.70
C PRO A 399 7.12 16.39 6.01
N HIS A 400 7.10 15.09 6.30
CA HIS A 400 5.90 14.24 6.35
C HIS A 400 5.04 14.38 7.62
N THR A 401 4.89 15.58 8.18
CA THR A 401 4.15 15.81 9.44
C THR A 401 3.07 16.91 9.40
N PRO A 402 2.09 16.88 8.49
CA PRO A 402 1.99 16.10 7.24
C PRO A 402 2.73 16.79 6.08
N PHE A 403 3.00 16.03 5.01
CA PHE A 403 3.53 16.54 3.73
C PHE A 403 2.41 16.68 2.71
N TYR A 404 2.47 17.72 1.87
CA TYR A 404 1.43 18.09 0.92
C TYR A 404 1.93 18.10 -0.54
N GLY A 405 3.00 17.38 -0.87
CA GLY A 405 3.55 17.29 -2.23
C GLY A 405 2.69 16.49 -3.22
N THR A 406 1.40 16.82 -3.34
CA THR A 406 0.41 16.21 -4.22
C THR A 406 -0.38 17.30 -4.95
N ILE A 407 -0.60 17.16 -6.26
CA ILE A 407 -1.47 18.05 -7.04
C ILE A 407 -2.88 17.46 -7.23
N ASP A 408 -3.04 16.16 -7.02
CA ASP A 408 -4.24 15.38 -7.35
C ASP A 408 -5.15 15.08 -6.14
N ALA A 409 -4.64 15.04 -4.92
CA ALA A 409 -5.44 14.68 -3.74
C ALA A 409 -6.59 15.67 -3.47
N THR A 410 -6.38 16.97 -3.69
CA THR A 410 -7.42 17.99 -3.44
C THR A 410 -8.63 17.86 -4.37
N PRO A 411 -8.50 17.74 -5.71
CA PRO A 411 -9.66 17.48 -6.57
C PRO A 411 -10.26 16.08 -6.32
N LEU A 412 -9.45 15.05 -6.03
CA LEU A 412 -9.95 13.71 -5.68
C LEU A 412 -10.81 13.72 -4.40
N PHE A 413 -10.44 14.54 -3.40
CA PHE A 413 -11.24 14.74 -2.18
C PHE A 413 -12.63 15.27 -2.49
N LEU A 414 -12.73 16.26 -3.38
CA LEU A 414 -14.01 16.82 -3.82
C LEU A 414 -14.84 15.82 -4.66
N MET A 415 -14.18 15.05 -5.53
CA MET A 415 -14.84 13.98 -6.28
C MET A 415 -15.45 12.94 -5.35
N LEU A 416 -14.68 12.44 -4.38
CA LEU A 416 -15.15 11.42 -3.46
C LEU A 416 -16.34 11.89 -2.61
N ILE A 417 -16.40 13.17 -2.22
CA ILE A 417 -17.57 13.74 -1.53
C ILE A 417 -18.84 13.62 -2.39
N ALA A 418 -18.75 13.96 -3.67
CA ALA A 418 -19.88 13.89 -4.59
C ALA A 418 -20.30 12.44 -4.87
N GLU A 419 -19.35 11.55 -5.13
CA GLU A 419 -19.61 10.12 -5.37
C GLU A 419 -20.20 9.45 -4.12
N HIS A 420 -19.67 9.76 -2.93
CA HIS A 420 -20.21 9.28 -1.65
C HIS A 420 -21.67 9.71 -1.46
N ALA A 421 -21.98 10.98 -1.72
CA ALA A 421 -23.35 11.49 -1.62
C ALA A 421 -24.29 10.82 -2.65
N ALA A 422 -23.80 10.48 -3.85
CA ALA A 422 -24.59 9.75 -4.85
C ALA A 422 -24.94 8.32 -4.39
N TRP A 423 -24.02 7.63 -3.71
CA TRP A 423 -24.25 6.30 -3.13
C TRP A 423 -25.13 6.32 -1.88
N THR A 424 -24.93 7.30 -0.98
CA THR A 424 -25.64 7.37 0.31
C THR A 424 -26.94 8.15 0.26
N GLY A 425 -27.18 8.95 -0.78
CA GLY A 425 -28.36 9.81 -0.87
C GLY A 425 -28.44 10.84 0.25
N SER A 426 -27.30 11.16 0.87
CA SER A 426 -27.22 11.98 2.08
C SER A 426 -26.34 13.21 1.85
N LEU A 427 -26.81 14.37 2.32
CA LEU A 427 -26.04 15.61 2.34
C LEU A 427 -25.34 15.85 3.68
N SER A 428 -25.49 14.95 4.67
CA SER A 428 -24.95 15.14 6.02
C SER A 428 -23.44 15.39 6.01
N LEU A 429 -22.67 14.55 5.30
CA LEU A 429 -21.22 14.72 5.20
C LEU A 429 -20.83 15.98 4.41
N PHE A 430 -21.58 16.32 3.36
CA PHE A 430 -21.36 17.55 2.60
C PHE A 430 -21.55 18.80 3.48
N HIS A 431 -22.58 18.80 4.32
CA HIS A 431 -22.82 19.88 5.29
C HIS A 431 -21.74 19.92 6.38
N GLU A 432 -21.38 18.77 6.93
CA GLU A 432 -20.32 18.63 7.93
C GLU A 432 -18.99 19.19 7.41
N LEU A 433 -18.62 18.85 6.18
CA LEU A 433 -17.34 19.22 5.56
C LEU A 433 -17.43 20.48 4.69
N ARG A 434 -18.46 21.32 4.86
CA ARG A 434 -18.68 22.49 3.99
C ARG A 434 -17.48 23.45 3.96
N ALA A 435 -16.91 23.76 5.13
CA ALA A 435 -15.74 24.64 5.20
C ALA A 435 -14.48 24.01 4.56
N PRO A 436 -14.12 22.74 4.82
CA PRO A 436 -13.09 22.04 4.07
C PRO A 436 -13.29 22.04 2.54
N ILE A 437 -14.51 21.82 2.07
CA ILE A 437 -14.87 21.84 0.64
C ILE A 437 -14.61 23.23 0.04
N ASP A 438 -15.07 24.28 0.70
CA ASP A 438 -14.91 25.65 0.23
C ASP A 438 -13.43 26.04 0.15
N ARG A 439 -12.60 25.59 1.11
CA ARG A 439 -11.15 25.78 1.07
C ARG A 439 -10.47 24.98 -0.05
N ALA A 440 -10.90 23.74 -0.31
CA ALA A 440 -10.36 22.92 -1.39
C ALA A 440 -10.65 23.52 -2.78
N LEU A 441 -11.87 24.01 -3.00
CA LEU A 441 -12.22 24.77 -4.21
C LEU A 441 -11.37 26.04 -4.34
N SER A 442 -11.26 26.82 -3.26
CA SER A 442 -10.42 28.03 -3.25
C SER A 442 -8.96 27.72 -3.54
N TRP A 443 -8.43 26.59 -3.05
CA TRP A 443 -7.07 26.14 -3.33
C TRP A 443 -6.88 25.86 -4.82
N MET A 444 -7.81 25.17 -5.46
CA MET A 444 -7.76 24.88 -6.90
C MET A 444 -7.67 26.17 -7.72
N ASP A 445 -8.47 27.18 -7.37
CA ASP A 445 -8.53 28.44 -8.12
C ASP A 445 -7.35 29.39 -7.81
N THR A 446 -6.74 29.31 -6.62
CA THR A 446 -5.72 30.27 -6.17
C THR A 446 -4.30 29.73 -6.31
N TYR A 447 -4.08 28.48 -5.91
CA TYR A 447 -2.75 27.88 -5.78
C TYR A 447 -2.49 26.80 -6.81
N GLY A 448 -3.54 26.08 -7.23
CA GLY A 448 -3.48 25.06 -8.27
C GLY A 448 -3.40 25.68 -9.67
N ASP A 449 -4.27 26.67 -9.95
CA ASP A 449 -4.27 27.45 -11.20
C ASP A 449 -3.45 28.74 -11.09
N ARG A 450 -2.12 28.61 -10.94
CA ARG A 450 -1.24 29.77 -10.68
C ARG A 450 -1.18 30.78 -11.83
N HIS A 451 -1.54 30.38 -13.04
CA HIS A 451 -1.43 31.21 -14.24
C HIS A 451 -2.80 31.75 -14.69
N GLY A 452 -3.90 31.43 -13.98
CA GLY A 452 -5.25 31.82 -14.36
C GLY A 452 -5.69 31.18 -15.69
N GLU A 453 -5.09 30.05 -16.02
CA GLU A 453 -5.26 29.31 -17.27
C GLU A 453 -6.23 28.14 -17.13
N ALA A 454 -6.86 27.97 -15.97
CA ALA A 454 -7.73 26.87 -15.58
C ALA A 454 -7.02 25.53 -15.37
N TYR A 455 -5.70 25.43 -15.58
CA TYR A 455 -4.96 24.19 -15.36
C TYR A 455 -4.37 24.11 -13.96
N LEU A 456 -4.60 22.99 -13.30
CA LEU A 456 -3.90 22.62 -12.08
C LEU A 456 -2.47 22.21 -12.43
N ALA A 457 -1.50 23.02 -12.01
CA ALA A 457 -0.09 22.79 -12.31
C ALA A 457 0.79 22.89 -11.05
N TYR A 458 1.85 22.09 -11.00
CA TYR A 458 2.80 22.11 -9.89
C TYR A 458 4.20 22.47 -10.37
N THR A 459 4.99 23.03 -9.46
CA THR A 459 6.43 23.21 -9.61
C THR A 459 7.08 22.54 -8.41
N SER A 460 7.97 21.57 -8.63
CA SER A 460 8.80 21.09 -7.54
C SER A 460 9.82 22.19 -7.20
N ARG A 461 9.57 22.92 -6.11
CA ARG A 461 10.33 24.13 -5.73
C ARG A 461 11.64 23.82 -4.98
N SER A 462 12.06 22.55 -4.82
CA SER A 462 13.33 22.22 -4.17
C SER A 462 13.90 20.87 -4.62
N LYS A 463 15.24 20.75 -4.60
CA LYS A 463 15.97 19.49 -4.85
C LYS A 463 15.63 18.39 -3.83
N ASP A 464 15.19 18.80 -2.64
CA ASP A 464 14.93 17.90 -1.50
C ASP A 464 13.48 17.39 -1.44
N LYS A 465 12.64 17.68 -2.44
CA LYS A 465 11.21 17.31 -2.47
C LYS A 465 10.86 16.33 -3.56
N LEU A 466 9.65 15.76 -3.45
CA LEU A 466 9.02 14.99 -4.50
C LEU A 466 8.98 15.82 -5.79
N VAL A 467 9.63 15.31 -6.84
CA VAL A 467 9.75 16.01 -8.14
C VAL A 467 8.41 16.03 -8.86
N ASN A 468 7.71 14.90 -8.85
CA ASN A 468 6.41 14.73 -9.51
C ASN A 468 5.32 14.61 -8.45
N GLN A 469 4.25 15.40 -8.59
CA GLN A 469 3.17 15.48 -7.58
C GLN A 469 1.87 14.78 -8.01
N GLY A 470 1.85 14.09 -9.15
CA GLY A 470 0.75 13.25 -9.58
C GLY A 470 0.91 11.80 -9.13
N TRP A 471 0.02 10.90 -9.56
CA TRP A 471 0.07 9.48 -9.15
C TRP A 471 1.35 8.76 -9.54
N LYS A 472 1.98 9.19 -10.66
CA LYS A 472 3.34 8.79 -11.00
C LYS A 472 4.35 9.73 -10.35
N ASP A 473 4.65 9.48 -9.09
CA ASP A 473 5.44 10.37 -8.24
C ASP A 473 6.95 10.07 -8.17
N SER A 474 7.44 9.03 -8.86
CA SER A 474 8.90 8.80 -8.95
C SER A 474 9.58 9.94 -9.70
N GLY A 475 10.82 10.28 -9.33
CA GLY A 475 11.51 11.44 -9.86
C GLY A 475 11.72 11.46 -11.38
N ASP A 476 11.69 10.30 -12.02
CA ASP A 476 11.88 10.07 -13.45
C ASP A 476 10.56 9.81 -14.22
N ALA A 477 9.40 9.87 -13.57
CA ALA A 477 8.14 9.40 -14.13
C ALA A 477 7.59 10.22 -15.30
N ILE A 478 7.73 11.54 -15.25
CA ILE A 478 7.13 12.46 -16.23
C ILE A 478 8.19 12.88 -17.24
N VAL A 479 8.07 12.34 -18.46
CA VAL A 479 9.10 12.43 -19.49
C VAL A 479 8.58 12.97 -20.82
N THR A 480 9.48 13.57 -21.60
CA THR A 480 9.22 14.00 -22.98
C THR A 480 9.42 12.84 -23.97
N ALA A 481 9.08 13.05 -25.24
CA ALA A 481 9.33 12.10 -26.34
C ALA A 481 10.80 11.68 -26.45
N GLU A 482 11.73 12.57 -26.09
CA GLU A 482 13.17 12.33 -26.09
C GLU A 482 13.64 11.45 -24.93
N GLY A 483 12.77 11.18 -23.95
CA GLY A 483 13.08 10.44 -22.72
C GLY A 483 13.73 11.31 -21.64
N LYS A 484 13.63 12.64 -21.74
CA LYS A 484 14.11 13.57 -20.70
C LYS A 484 12.99 13.86 -19.71
N VAL A 485 13.34 14.17 -18.46
CA VAL A 485 12.36 14.65 -17.46
C VAL A 485 11.75 15.97 -17.96
N ALA A 486 10.42 16.08 -17.89
CA ALA A 486 9.69 17.25 -18.36
C ALA A 486 9.94 18.48 -17.47
N ALA A 487 9.94 19.67 -18.08
CA ALA A 487 10.25 20.93 -17.41
C ALA A 487 9.01 21.52 -16.69
N PRO A 488 9.11 21.85 -15.39
CA PRO A 488 8.01 22.44 -14.64
C PRO A 488 7.79 23.93 -14.95
N PRO A 489 6.61 24.50 -14.62
CA PRO A 489 5.43 23.82 -14.05
C PRO A 489 4.81 22.79 -14.99
N LEU A 490 4.31 21.70 -14.40
CA LEU A 490 3.68 20.60 -15.13
C LEU A 490 2.17 20.58 -14.84
N ALA A 491 1.37 20.61 -15.90
CA ALA A 491 -0.06 20.31 -15.86
C ALA A 491 -0.28 18.88 -16.35
N LEU A 492 -0.59 17.95 -15.45
CA LEU A 492 -0.79 16.54 -15.77
C LEU A 492 -2.19 16.29 -16.33
N VAL A 493 -2.28 15.42 -17.34
CA VAL A 493 -3.51 15.14 -18.09
C VAL A 493 -4.65 14.63 -17.20
N GLU A 494 -4.37 13.70 -16.28
CA GLU A 494 -5.37 13.11 -15.40
C GLU A 494 -5.90 14.11 -14.38
N VAL A 495 -5.04 15.02 -13.91
CA VAL A 495 -5.36 15.98 -12.84
C VAL A 495 -6.37 17.02 -13.32
N GLN A 496 -6.29 17.40 -14.60
CA GLN A 496 -7.29 18.28 -15.21
C GLN A 496 -8.65 17.59 -15.27
N GLY A 497 -8.65 16.29 -15.59
CA GLY A 497 -9.82 15.44 -15.49
C GLY A 497 -10.43 15.44 -14.09
N TYR A 498 -9.61 15.28 -13.05
CA TYR A 498 -10.10 15.31 -11.66
C TYR A 498 -10.68 16.68 -11.29
N GLY A 499 -10.02 17.77 -11.68
CA GLY A 499 -10.51 19.12 -11.47
C GLY A 499 -11.88 19.35 -12.12
N TYR A 500 -12.07 18.84 -13.35
CA TYR A 500 -13.36 18.87 -14.05
C TYR A 500 -14.46 18.11 -13.30
N ALA A 501 -14.22 16.86 -12.91
CA ALA A 501 -15.21 16.05 -12.20
C ALA A 501 -15.51 16.61 -10.80
N ALA A 502 -14.49 17.12 -10.09
CA ALA A 502 -14.66 17.77 -8.79
C ALA A 502 -15.63 18.96 -8.89
N LYS A 503 -15.43 19.87 -9.87
CA LYS A 503 -16.29 21.04 -10.05
C LYS A 503 -17.73 20.65 -10.37
N LEU A 504 -17.94 19.65 -11.24
CA LEU A 504 -19.29 19.17 -11.57
C LEU A 504 -19.98 18.46 -10.40
N GLY A 505 -19.27 17.59 -9.70
CA GLY A 505 -19.82 16.85 -8.55
C GLY A 505 -20.27 17.79 -7.44
N ILE A 506 -19.41 18.75 -7.06
CA ILE A 506 -19.75 19.74 -6.04
C ILE A 506 -20.84 20.70 -6.52
N ALA A 507 -20.87 21.09 -7.80
CA ALA A 507 -21.97 21.87 -8.34
C ALA A 507 -23.32 21.14 -8.17
N GLY A 508 -23.37 19.83 -8.42
CA GLY A 508 -24.57 19.02 -8.20
C GLY A 508 -25.06 19.05 -6.75
N LEU A 509 -24.15 18.95 -5.77
CA LEU A 509 -24.50 19.06 -4.36
C LEU A 509 -24.95 20.48 -3.97
N LEU A 510 -24.28 21.51 -4.49
CA LEU A 510 -24.66 22.91 -4.28
C LEU A 510 -26.08 23.18 -4.79
N THR A 511 -26.42 22.71 -6.00
CA THR A 511 -27.78 22.80 -6.55
C THR A 511 -28.81 22.17 -5.62
N ARG A 512 -28.53 20.98 -5.07
CA ARG A 512 -29.43 20.30 -4.12
C ARG A 512 -29.61 21.09 -2.82
N THR A 513 -28.58 21.81 -2.37
CA THR A 513 -28.66 22.69 -1.20
C THR A 513 -29.21 24.09 -1.49
N GLY A 514 -29.56 24.40 -2.74
CA GLY A 514 -30.12 25.69 -3.15
C GLY A 514 -29.11 26.78 -3.51
N ASP A 515 -27.80 26.49 -3.45
CA ASP A 515 -26.71 27.43 -3.78
C ASP A 515 -26.42 27.46 -5.29
N ARG A 516 -27.42 27.91 -6.06
CA ARG A 516 -27.44 27.83 -7.53
C ARG A 516 -26.36 28.70 -8.17
N ASP A 517 -26.10 29.89 -7.64
CA ASP A 517 -25.12 30.81 -8.23
C ASP A 517 -23.70 30.23 -8.22
N ARG A 518 -23.30 29.60 -7.11
CA ARG A 518 -22.00 28.92 -7.01
C ARG A 518 -21.98 27.66 -7.88
N ALA A 519 -23.07 26.89 -7.92
CA ALA A 519 -23.18 25.73 -8.80
C ALA A 519 -22.98 26.11 -10.27
N ASP A 520 -23.68 27.13 -10.75
CA ASP A 520 -23.59 27.62 -12.14
C ASP A 520 -22.20 28.15 -12.47
N ARG A 521 -21.53 28.79 -11.50
CA ARG A 521 -20.13 29.21 -11.66
C ARG A 521 -19.21 28.01 -11.89
N LEU A 522 -19.26 27.00 -11.02
CA LEU A 522 -18.44 25.78 -11.15
C LEU A 522 -18.71 25.04 -12.47
N ILE A 523 -19.97 24.99 -12.92
CA ILE A 523 -20.34 24.39 -14.21
C ILE A 523 -19.69 25.15 -15.37
N ARG A 524 -19.71 26.50 -15.37
CA ARG A 524 -19.05 27.30 -16.41
C ARG A 524 -17.54 27.09 -16.43
N GLU A 525 -16.91 27.07 -15.27
CA GLU A 525 -15.46 26.81 -15.15
C GLU A 525 -15.09 25.40 -15.65
N ALA A 526 -15.88 24.38 -15.29
CA ALA A 526 -15.68 23.02 -15.77
C ALA A 526 -15.82 22.92 -17.30
N ARG A 527 -16.79 23.62 -17.90
CA ARG A 527 -16.95 23.67 -19.37
C ARG A 527 -15.73 24.28 -20.05
N ARG A 528 -15.24 25.43 -19.54
CA ARG A 528 -14.04 26.08 -20.06
C ARG A 528 -12.80 25.18 -19.95
N LEU A 529 -12.63 24.50 -18.82
CA LEU A 529 -11.54 23.53 -18.64
C LEU A 529 -11.62 22.39 -19.65
N ARG A 530 -12.82 21.83 -19.87
CA ARG A 530 -13.03 20.77 -20.86
C ARG A 530 -12.69 21.24 -22.28
N GLU A 531 -13.14 22.42 -22.70
CA GLU A 531 -12.86 22.97 -24.03
C GLU A 531 -11.35 23.12 -24.25
N ARG A 532 -10.65 23.73 -23.30
CA ARG A 532 -9.19 23.90 -23.38
C ARG A 532 -8.45 22.57 -23.35
N PHE A 533 -8.81 21.66 -22.45
CA PHE A 533 -8.19 20.34 -22.34
C PHE A 533 -8.19 19.61 -23.69
N ASN A 534 -9.34 19.61 -24.37
CA ASN A 534 -9.51 18.94 -25.65
C ASN A 534 -8.77 19.61 -26.81
N LEU A 535 -8.33 20.86 -26.66
CA LEU A 535 -7.50 21.58 -27.61
C LEU A 535 -6.02 21.40 -27.30
N ASP A 536 -5.63 21.71 -26.06
CA ASP A 536 -4.22 21.91 -25.69
C ASP A 536 -3.50 20.59 -25.44
N PHE A 537 -4.16 19.54 -24.93
CA PHE A 537 -3.50 18.25 -24.63
C PHE A 537 -3.51 17.27 -25.80
N TRP A 538 -4.24 17.53 -26.87
CA TRP A 538 -4.48 16.55 -27.92
C TRP A 538 -3.27 16.37 -28.85
N MET A 539 -2.78 15.14 -28.99
CA MET A 539 -1.72 14.77 -29.93
C MET A 539 -2.33 14.07 -31.15
N GLU A 540 -2.59 14.82 -32.22
CA GLU A 540 -3.29 14.31 -33.41
C GLU A 540 -2.59 13.09 -34.03
N ASP A 541 -1.26 13.12 -34.14
CA ASP A 541 -0.45 12.06 -34.75
C ASP A 541 -0.46 10.76 -33.94
N GLU A 542 -0.52 10.85 -32.61
CA GLU A 542 -0.58 9.68 -31.72
C GLU A 542 -2.03 9.21 -31.50
N GLY A 543 -3.02 10.05 -31.79
CA GLY A 543 -4.43 9.77 -31.53
C GLY A 543 -4.75 9.60 -30.03
N CYS A 544 -4.03 10.33 -29.17
CA CYS A 544 -4.25 10.34 -27.72
C CYS A 544 -3.84 11.68 -27.10
N TYR A 545 -4.11 11.85 -25.80
CA TYR A 545 -3.67 13.03 -25.07
C TYR A 545 -2.20 12.91 -24.62
N ALA A 546 -1.49 14.04 -24.59
CA ALA A 546 -0.15 14.15 -24.02
C ALA A 546 -0.16 13.82 -22.53
N LEU A 547 0.96 13.33 -22.00
CA LEU A 547 1.10 13.04 -20.56
C LEU A 547 0.96 14.30 -19.71
N ALA A 548 1.54 15.41 -20.16
CA ALA A 548 1.52 16.69 -19.47
C ALA A 548 1.72 17.86 -20.44
N LEU A 549 1.34 19.06 -20.01
CA LEU A 549 1.83 20.31 -20.56
C LEU A 549 2.96 20.87 -19.70
N GLN A 550 3.98 21.42 -20.36
CA GLN A 550 5.12 22.10 -19.74
C GLN A 550 4.85 23.60 -19.62
N ALA A 551 5.79 24.31 -18.97
CA ALA A 551 5.74 25.76 -18.72
C ALA A 551 5.47 26.62 -19.95
N ASP A 552 6.01 26.23 -21.10
CA ASP A 552 5.89 26.95 -22.38
C ASP A 552 4.67 26.49 -23.21
N GLY A 553 3.80 25.67 -22.63
CA GLY A 553 2.64 25.07 -23.29
C GLY A 553 2.98 23.88 -24.17
N SER A 554 4.26 23.49 -24.29
CA SER A 554 4.64 22.32 -25.09
C SER A 554 4.22 21.01 -24.41
N HIS A 555 4.02 19.97 -25.23
CA HIS A 555 3.66 18.65 -24.76
C HIS A 555 4.86 17.91 -24.17
N ALA A 556 4.66 17.27 -23.03
CA ALA A 556 5.36 16.04 -22.70
C ALA A 556 4.78 14.91 -23.58
N ALA A 557 5.19 14.91 -24.86
CA ALA A 557 4.58 14.14 -25.94
C ALA A 557 4.98 12.66 -25.91
N VAL A 558 4.50 11.94 -24.89
CA VAL A 558 4.73 10.49 -24.75
C VAL A 558 3.43 9.77 -24.49
N VAL A 559 3.25 8.62 -25.15
CA VAL A 559 2.08 7.77 -24.92
C VAL A 559 2.22 7.06 -23.58
N SER A 560 1.23 7.28 -22.72
CA SER A 560 1.17 6.78 -21.35
C SER A 560 -0.26 6.34 -21.01
N SER A 561 -0.43 5.71 -19.85
CA SER A 561 -1.75 5.30 -19.35
C SER A 561 -2.60 6.45 -18.79
N ASN A 562 -1.97 7.55 -18.36
CA ASN A 562 -2.63 8.69 -17.69
C ASN A 562 -3.87 9.23 -18.41
N PRO A 563 -3.90 9.37 -19.76
CA PRO A 563 -5.11 9.79 -20.47
C PRO A 563 -6.34 8.93 -20.16
N GLY A 564 -6.17 7.64 -19.87
CA GLY A 564 -7.28 6.76 -19.48
C GLY A 564 -7.94 7.18 -18.16
N GLN A 565 -7.19 7.80 -17.24
CA GLN A 565 -7.75 8.38 -16.02
C GLN A 565 -8.49 9.70 -16.28
N ALA A 566 -8.09 10.49 -17.28
CA ALA A 566 -8.89 11.62 -17.72
C ALA A 566 -10.23 11.15 -18.33
N LEU A 567 -10.25 10.01 -19.04
CA LEU A 567 -11.50 9.46 -19.56
C LEU A 567 -12.49 9.06 -18.45
N TRP A 568 -11.99 8.57 -17.31
CA TRP A 568 -12.86 8.24 -16.17
C TRP A 568 -13.71 9.44 -15.71
N THR A 569 -13.20 10.66 -15.83
CA THR A 569 -13.90 11.87 -15.36
C THR A 569 -14.90 12.44 -16.36
N GLY A 570 -14.84 12.01 -17.63
CA GLY A 570 -15.73 12.49 -18.70
C GLY A 570 -15.30 13.83 -19.31
N ILE A 571 -14.06 14.26 -19.11
CA ILE A 571 -13.55 15.53 -19.67
C ILE A 571 -13.30 15.47 -21.18
N ALA A 572 -12.96 14.30 -21.74
CA ALA A 572 -12.64 14.14 -23.15
C ALA A 572 -13.88 14.26 -24.06
N ASP A 573 -13.67 14.74 -25.28
CA ASP A 573 -14.67 14.64 -26.35
C ASP A 573 -14.79 13.19 -26.84
N GLN A 574 -15.98 12.81 -27.32
CA GLN A 574 -16.33 11.43 -27.64
C GLN A 574 -15.36 10.80 -28.67
N ASP A 575 -15.05 11.52 -29.75
CA ASP A 575 -14.17 11.05 -30.82
C ASP A 575 -12.71 10.85 -30.33
N LYS A 576 -12.22 11.77 -29.49
CA LYS A 576 -10.88 11.70 -28.91
C LYS A 576 -10.77 10.60 -27.86
N ALA A 577 -11.82 10.39 -27.07
CA ALA A 577 -11.89 9.30 -26.11
C ALA A 577 -11.82 7.94 -26.80
N GLU A 578 -12.58 7.72 -27.87
CA GLU A 578 -12.56 6.47 -28.65
C GLU A 578 -11.17 6.19 -29.24
N ARG A 579 -10.53 7.21 -29.82
CA ARG A 579 -9.14 7.10 -30.34
C ARG A 579 -8.14 6.80 -29.22
N THR A 580 -8.26 7.47 -28.08
CA THR A 580 -7.39 7.24 -26.91
C THR A 580 -7.54 5.82 -26.39
N ILE A 581 -8.77 5.31 -26.24
CA ILE A 581 -9.03 3.93 -25.80
C ILE A 581 -8.38 2.94 -26.76
N LYS A 582 -8.57 3.12 -28.07
CA LYS A 582 -7.91 2.29 -29.09
C LYS A 582 -6.38 2.34 -28.95
N ARG A 583 -5.80 3.53 -28.70
CA ARG A 583 -4.35 3.71 -28.52
C ARG A 583 -3.82 3.00 -27.28
N LEU A 584 -4.55 3.03 -26.16
CA LEU A 584 -4.21 2.33 -24.91
C LEU A 584 -4.29 0.80 -25.04
N MET A 585 -5.10 0.30 -25.97
CA MET A 585 -5.26 -1.13 -26.25
C MET A 585 -4.28 -1.69 -27.29
N ALA A 586 -3.47 -0.84 -27.91
CA ALA A 586 -2.42 -1.25 -28.84
C ALA A 586 -1.36 -2.11 -28.12
N GLU A 587 -0.70 -3.00 -28.86
CA GLU A 587 0.25 -4.00 -28.34
C GLU A 587 1.42 -3.39 -27.54
N ASP A 588 1.86 -2.19 -27.90
CA ASP A 588 2.92 -1.48 -27.20
C ASP A 588 2.48 -0.90 -25.84
N MET A 589 1.17 -0.78 -25.62
CA MET A 589 0.58 -0.31 -24.36
C MET A 589 -0.04 -1.46 -23.56
N PHE A 590 -0.90 -2.28 -24.16
CA PHE A 590 -1.55 -3.40 -23.49
C PHE A 590 -0.69 -4.66 -23.57
N SER A 591 -0.12 -5.02 -22.42
CA SER A 591 0.86 -6.09 -22.28
C SER A 591 0.33 -7.51 -22.41
N GLY A 592 -0.98 -7.70 -22.50
CA GLY A 592 -1.64 -8.99 -22.26
C GLY A 592 -2.10 -9.18 -20.81
N TRP A 593 -1.46 -8.50 -19.86
CA TRP A 593 -1.83 -8.49 -18.44
C TRP A 593 -2.58 -7.21 -18.03
N GLY A 594 -2.33 -6.11 -18.74
CA GLY A 594 -2.88 -4.77 -18.47
C GLY A 594 -2.15 -3.70 -19.28
N VAL A 595 -2.68 -2.48 -19.26
CA VAL A 595 -2.09 -1.28 -19.84
C VAL A 595 -0.85 -0.88 -19.02
N ARG A 596 0.28 -0.70 -19.72
CA ARG A 596 1.54 -0.21 -19.16
C ARG A 596 1.47 1.26 -18.84
N THR A 597 2.26 1.71 -17.87
CA THR A 597 2.38 3.14 -17.58
C THR A 597 2.92 3.94 -18.77
N LEU A 598 3.77 3.34 -19.60
CA LEU A 598 4.40 3.96 -20.76
C LEU A 598 4.43 2.98 -21.93
N SER A 599 4.32 3.49 -23.16
CA SER A 599 4.45 2.69 -24.37
C SER A 599 5.82 2.00 -24.41
N SER A 600 5.85 0.73 -24.81
CA SER A 600 7.10 -0.01 -25.04
C SER A 600 7.95 0.54 -26.19
N LYS A 601 7.40 1.45 -27.00
CA LYS A 601 8.11 2.19 -28.06
C LYS A 601 8.72 3.50 -27.56
N ALA A 602 8.37 3.97 -26.36
CA ALA A 602 8.92 5.20 -25.81
C ALA A 602 10.41 5.03 -25.47
N ARG A 603 11.21 6.09 -25.68
CA ARG A 603 12.65 6.04 -25.40
C ARG A 603 13.00 5.77 -23.94
N ALA A 604 12.17 6.25 -23.02
CA ALA A 604 12.34 6.06 -21.59
C ALA A 604 11.77 4.73 -21.08
N TYR A 605 11.21 3.89 -21.96
CA TYR A 605 10.57 2.65 -21.55
C TYR A 605 11.53 1.71 -20.82
N ASN A 606 11.12 1.29 -19.64
CA ASN A 606 11.79 0.25 -18.87
C ASN A 606 10.74 -0.60 -18.14
N PRO A 607 10.58 -1.90 -18.51
CA PRO A 607 9.56 -2.77 -17.91
C PRO A 607 9.81 -3.06 -16.42
N ILE A 608 10.99 -2.76 -15.88
CA ILE A 608 11.35 -2.98 -14.47
C ILE A 608 11.50 -1.64 -13.73
N SER A 609 11.16 -0.51 -14.36
CA SER A 609 11.14 0.80 -13.68
C SER A 609 9.76 1.09 -13.11
N TYR A 610 9.74 1.69 -11.92
CA TYR A 610 8.54 1.90 -11.11
C TYR A 610 7.38 2.56 -11.88
N HIS A 611 7.63 3.61 -12.68
CA HIS A 611 6.61 4.32 -13.46
C HIS A 611 6.89 4.38 -14.98
N LEU A 612 7.95 3.76 -15.49
CA LEU A 612 8.36 3.86 -16.90
C LEU A 612 8.06 2.61 -17.75
N GLY A 613 7.12 1.76 -17.35
CA GLY A 613 6.71 0.62 -18.18
C GLY A 613 6.02 -0.53 -17.45
N THR A 614 5.98 -0.49 -16.12
CA THR A 614 5.24 -1.42 -15.26
C THR A 614 3.73 -1.37 -15.52
N VAL A 615 3.01 -2.36 -14.98
CA VAL A 615 1.55 -2.42 -14.99
C VAL A 615 1.07 -2.21 -13.55
N TRP A 616 0.17 -1.24 -13.39
CA TRP A 616 -0.42 -0.89 -12.10
C TRP A 616 -1.90 -1.29 -12.09
N PRO A 617 -2.33 -2.18 -11.18
CA PRO A 617 -3.72 -2.63 -11.12
C PRO A 617 -4.73 -1.48 -10.95
N HIS A 618 -4.45 -0.52 -10.05
CA HIS A 618 -5.38 0.58 -9.78
C HIS A 618 -5.59 1.46 -11.01
N ASP A 619 -4.52 1.84 -11.70
CA ASP A 619 -4.55 2.64 -12.92
C ASP A 619 -5.42 1.97 -13.98
N ASN A 620 -5.24 0.65 -14.16
CA ASN A 620 -6.03 -0.15 -15.08
C ASN A 620 -7.52 -0.22 -14.70
N SER A 621 -7.87 -0.26 -13.41
CA SER A 621 -9.27 -0.16 -12.97
C SER A 621 -9.91 1.17 -13.37
N ILE A 622 -9.15 2.26 -13.29
CA ILE A 622 -9.60 3.60 -13.68
C ILE A 622 -9.69 3.70 -15.22
N VAL A 623 -8.72 3.16 -15.97
CA VAL A 623 -8.78 3.10 -17.43
C VAL A 623 -10.04 2.35 -17.90
N ALA A 624 -10.37 1.23 -17.25
CA ALA A 624 -11.60 0.47 -17.56
C ALA A 624 -12.87 1.30 -17.27
N ALA A 625 -12.89 2.06 -16.17
CA ALA A 625 -13.99 3.00 -15.88
C ALA A 625 -14.12 4.09 -16.94
N GLY A 626 -13.01 4.64 -17.41
CA GLY A 626 -12.98 5.56 -18.55
C GLY A 626 -13.54 4.93 -19.83
N CYS A 627 -13.12 3.71 -20.17
CA CYS A 627 -13.64 3.00 -21.34
C CYS A 627 -15.16 2.84 -21.28
N ARG A 628 -15.68 2.42 -20.12
CA ARG A 628 -17.12 2.22 -19.90
C ARG A 628 -17.92 3.52 -19.98
N ARG A 629 -17.35 4.62 -19.50
CA ARG A 629 -17.97 5.95 -19.61
C ARG A 629 -18.21 6.38 -21.05
N TYR A 630 -17.29 6.04 -21.96
CA TYR A 630 -17.35 6.39 -23.38
C TYR A 630 -17.95 5.30 -24.28
N GLY A 631 -18.73 4.39 -23.72
CA GLY A 631 -19.49 3.42 -24.53
C GLY A 631 -18.73 2.16 -24.94
N GLN A 632 -17.51 1.96 -24.44
CA GLN A 632 -16.67 0.80 -24.81
C GLN A 632 -16.84 -0.38 -23.85
N ASP A 633 -17.07 -1.57 -24.40
CA ASP A 633 -17.43 -2.78 -23.64
C ASP A 633 -16.37 -3.88 -23.70
N ARG A 634 -15.63 -3.97 -24.80
CA ARG A 634 -14.64 -5.03 -25.02
C ARG A 634 -13.35 -4.77 -24.25
N GLU A 635 -12.93 -3.52 -24.19
CA GLU A 635 -11.69 -3.05 -23.58
C GLU A 635 -11.69 -3.22 -22.05
N PRO A 636 -12.77 -2.85 -21.32
CA PRO A 636 -12.88 -3.14 -19.89
C PRO A 636 -12.85 -4.64 -19.58
N LEU A 637 -13.53 -5.47 -20.39
CA LEU A 637 -13.50 -6.92 -20.24
C LEU A 637 -12.08 -7.45 -20.45
N ARG A 638 -11.36 -6.96 -21.48
CA ARG A 638 -9.97 -7.34 -21.75
C ARG A 638 -9.04 -6.97 -20.60
N ILE A 639 -9.19 -5.78 -20.02
CA ILE A 639 -8.44 -5.35 -18.82
C ILE A 639 -8.77 -6.26 -17.64
N PHE A 640 -10.06 -6.53 -17.39
CA PHE A 640 -10.49 -7.43 -16.32
C PHE A 640 -9.86 -8.81 -16.47
N HIS A 641 -9.92 -9.42 -17.65
CA HIS A 641 -9.33 -10.73 -17.91
C HIS A 641 -7.81 -10.73 -17.69
N GLY A 642 -7.09 -9.71 -18.17
CA GLY A 642 -5.64 -9.60 -17.97
C GLY A 642 -5.26 -9.56 -16.49
N LEU A 643 -5.94 -8.75 -15.69
CA LEU A 643 -5.66 -8.61 -14.26
C LEU A 643 -6.19 -9.78 -13.42
N PHE A 644 -7.33 -10.36 -13.80
CA PHE A 644 -7.87 -11.56 -13.20
C PHE A 644 -6.90 -12.74 -13.37
N ASP A 645 -6.42 -12.98 -14.59
CA ASP A 645 -5.41 -14.01 -14.86
C ASP A 645 -4.11 -13.71 -14.09
N ALA A 646 -3.64 -12.45 -14.11
CA ALA A 646 -2.42 -12.05 -13.41
C ALA A 646 -2.49 -12.36 -11.91
N ALA A 647 -3.64 -12.14 -11.27
CA ALA A 647 -3.83 -12.41 -9.84
C ALA A 647 -3.50 -13.87 -9.47
N TYR A 648 -3.75 -14.84 -10.35
CA TYR A 648 -3.45 -16.26 -10.09
C TYR A 648 -1.96 -16.59 -10.03
N HIS A 649 -1.12 -15.76 -10.62
CA HIS A 649 0.32 -15.99 -10.65
C HIS A 649 1.04 -15.36 -9.46
N PHE A 650 0.38 -14.50 -8.70
CA PHE A 650 0.94 -13.86 -7.52
C PHE A 650 0.61 -14.62 -6.24
N HIS A 651 1.50 -14.50 -5.26
CA HIS A 651 1.37 -15.17 -3.98
C HIS A 651 0.00 -14.86 -3.33
N ALA A 652 -0.64 -15.90 -2.78
CA ALA A 652 -1.98 -15.83 -2.17
C ALA A 652 -3.08 -15.29 -3.09
N HIS A 653 -2.91 -15.37 -4.42
CA HIS A 653 -3.90 -14.94 -5.41
C HIS A 653 -4.29 -13.46 -5.28
N GLN A 654 -3.32 -12.58 -5.05
CA GLN A 654 -3.56 -11.16 -4.81
C GLN A 654 -2.68 -10.29 -5.69
N LEU A 655 -3.29 -9.27 -6.28
CA LEU A 655 -2.57 -8.30 -7.09
C LEU A 655 -1.62 -7.47 -6.22
N PRO A 656 -0.32 -7.37 -6.58
CA PRO A 656 0.62 -6.48 -5.91
C PRO A 656 0.35 -5.02 -6.28
N GLU A 657 1.01 -4.10 -5.59
CA GLU A 657 1.03 -2.66 -5.93
C GLU A 657 1.24 -2.39 -7.43
N LEU A 658 2.22 -3.08 -8.02
CA LEU A 658 2.59 -3.07 -9.43
C LEU A 658 3.34 -4.35 -9.78
N PHE A 659 3.43 -4.67 -11.07
CA PHE A 659 4.30 -5.72 -11.59
C PHE A 659 5.00 -5.28 -12.88
N CYS A 660 6.04 -6.01 -13.28
CA CYS A 660 6.88 -5.62 -14.40
C CYS A 660 6.10 -5.56 -15.72
N GLY A 661 6.58 -4.68 -16.59
CA GLY A 661 6.17 -4.49 -17.98
C GLY A 661 6.53 -5.64 -18.93
N PHE A 662 6.54 -6.87 -18.43
CA PHE A 662 6.47 -8.11 -19.21
C PHE A 662 5.38 -8.07 -20.29
N GLY A 663 5.60 -8.44 -21.55
CA GLY A 663 4.50 -8.85 -22.44
C GLY A 663 4.13 -10.32 -22.18
N ARG A 664 2.84 -10.66 -22.21
CA ARG A 664 2.36 -12.04 -22.01
C ARG A 664 2.90 -13.02 -23.06
N GLU A 665 3.12 -12.55 -24.29
CA GLU A 665 3.74 -13.35 -25.35
C GLU A 665 5.24 -13.59 -25.12
N GLN A 666 5.90 -12.70 -24.37
CA GLN A 666 7.32 -12.83 -24.03
C GLN A 666 7.53 -13.71 -22.78
N TYR A 667 6.62 -13.60 -21.81
CA TYR A 667 6.63 -14.36 -20.57
C TYR A 667 5.21 -14.82 -20.26
N GLU A 668 4.98 -16.14 -20.22
CA GLU A 668 3.67 -16.76 -20.00
C GLU A 668 3.04 -16.43 -18.63
N ILE A 669 3.83 -15.87 -17.71
CA ILE A 669 3.42 -15.40 -16.39
C ILE A 669 3.81 -13.92 -16.19
N PRO A 670 3.06 -13.14 -15.39
CA PRO A 670 3.48 -11.79 -15.02
C PRO A 670 4.72 -11.86 -14.13
N ILE A 671 5.65 -10.92 -14.32
CA ILE A 671 6.93 -10.89 -13.61
C ILE A 671 6.85 -9.95 -12.40
N ASN A 672 7.25 -10.45 -11.22
CA ASN A 672 7.25 -9.70 -9.98
C ASN A 672 8.10 -8.42 -10.05
N TYR A 673 7.57 -7.31 -9.53
CA TYR A 673 8.39 -6.15 -9.21
C TYR A 673 9.04 -6.36 -7.83
N PRO A 674 10.38 -6.30 -7.69
CA PRO A 674 11.08 -6.88 -6.54
C PRO A 674 10.66 -6.44 -5.14
N VAL A 675 10.19 -5.20 -5.00
CA VAL A 675 9.85 -4.59 -3.70
C VAL A 675 8.40 -4.12 -3.59
N ALA A 676 7.53 -4.54 -4.52
CA ALA A 676 6.14 -4.10 -4.56
C ALA A 676 5.44 -4.38 -3.22
N CYS A 677 4.59 -3.44 -2.78
CA CYS A 677 3.78 -3.69 -1.61
C CYS A 677 2.75 -4.80 -1.87
N HIS A 678 2.58 -5.68 -0.90
CA HIS A 678 1.61 -6.77 -0.95
C HIS A 678 1.21 -7.19 0.48
N PRO A 679 0.02 -6.81 0.98
CA PRO A 679 -1.06 -6.13 0.26
C PRO A 679 -0.77 -4.62 0.04
N GLN A 680 -1.46 -4.06 -0.95
CA GLN A 680 -1.53 -2.62 -1.24
C GLN A 680 -3.00 -2.22 -1.46
N ALA A 681 -3.40 -1.05 -0.98
CA ALA A 681 -4.80 -0.60 -0.87
C ALA A 681 -5.52 -0.48 -2.22
N TRP A 682 -5.03 0.37 -3.13
CA TRP A 682 -5.68 0.59 -4.42
C TRP A 682 -5.59 -0.63 -5.36
N ALA A 683 -4.62 -1.52 -5.13
CA ALA A 683 -4.47 -2.78 -5.85
C ALA A 683 -5.51 -3.77 -5.35
N SER A 684 -5.72 -3.84 -4.04
CA SER A 684 -6.78 -4.65 -3.43
C SER A 684 -8.18 -4.12 -3.80
N GLY A 685 -8.35 -2.82 -4.05
CA GLY A 685 -9.61 -2.25 -4.56
C GLY A 685 -9.87 -2.47 -6.06
N THR A 686 -8.90 -3.00 -6.82
CA THR A 686 -8.97 -3.08 -8.30
C THR A 686 -10.06 -4.02 -8.82
N LEU A 687 -10.08 -5.29 -8.38
CA LEU A 687 -11.10 -6.25 -8.83
C LEU A 687 -12.53 -5.86 -8.41
N PRO A 688 -12.77 -5.40 -7.16
CA PRO A 688 -14.06 -4.81 -6.79
C PRO A 688 -14.50 -3.68 -7.72
N CYS A 689 -13.61 -2.71 -7.98
CA CYS A 689 -13.90 -1.58 -8.86
C CYS A 689 -14.21 -2.02 -10.29
N LEU A 690 -13.39 -2.90 -10.87
CA LEU A 690 -13.63 -3.44 -12.21
C LEU A 690 -14.99 -4.14 -12.30
N LEU A 691 -15.35 -4.92 -11.29
CA LEU A 691 -16.62 -5.61 -11.27
C LEU A 691 -17.80 -4.63 -11.19
N THR A 692 -17.75 -3.64 -10.30
CA THR A 692 -18.76 -2.56 -10.27
C THR A 692 -18.89 -1.87 -11.63
N THR A 693 -17.77 -1.62 -12.29
CA THR A 693 -17.72 -0.95 -13.60
C THR A 693 -18.32 -1.82 -14.73
N LEU A 694 -18.00 -3.11 -14.75
CA LEU A 694 -18.56 -4.06 -15.73
C LEU A 694 -20.06 -4.25 -15.54
N LEU A 695 -20.52 -4.35 -14.30
CA LEU A 695 -21.95 -4.46 -13.98
C LEU A 695 -22.71 -3.17 -14.29
N GLY A 696 -22.02 -2.03 -14.45
CA GLY A 696 -22.62 -0.76 -14.87
C GLY A 696 -23.45 -0.08 -13.79
N LEU A 697 -23.06 -0.27 -12.52
CA LEU A 697 -23.80 0.28 -11.37
C LEU A 697 -23.62 1.79 -11.29
N THR A 698 -24.72 2.53 -11.36
CA THR A 698 -24.76 4.00 -11.20
C THR A 698 -25.80 4.35 -10.12
N PRO A 699 -25.36 4.75 -8.92
CA PRO A 699 -26.28 5.07 -7.84
C PRO A 699 -26.90 6.45 -8.04
N GLU A 700 -28.21 6.54 -7.80
CA GLU A 700 -28.97 7.79 -7.78
C GLU A 700 -29.80 7.79 -6.49
N ALA A 701 -29.11 7.64 -5.35
CA ALA A 701 -29.74 7.33 -4.07
C ALA A 701 -30.64 8.46 -3.55
N PHE A 702 -30.38 9.73 -3.92
CA PHE A 702 -31.30 10.84 -3.62
C PHE A 702 -32.67 10.65 -4.26
N GLU A 703 -32.71 10.04 -5.44
CA GLU A 703 -33.92 9.69 -6.18
C GLU A 703 -34.41 8.27 -5.83
N LYS A 704 -33.81 7.62 -4.82
CA LYS A 704 -34.05 6.23 -4.45
C LYS A 704 -33.95 5.29 -5.65
N ARG A 705 -32.95 5.50 -6.50
CA ARG A 705 -32.79 4.75 -7.74
C ARG A 705 -31.38 4.18 -7.87
N LEU A 706 -31.29 2.96 -8.41
CA LEU A 706 -30.04 2.37 -8.88
C LEU A 706 -30.19 2.09 -10.37
N ARG A 707 -29.40 2.76 -11.21
CA ARG A 707 -29.35 2.51 -12.64
C ARG A 707 -28.26 1.51 -12.94
N ILE A 708 -28.57 0.54 -13.80
CA ILE A 708 -27.66 -0.51 -14.24
C ILE A 708 -27.57 -0.41 -15.75
N SER A 709 -26.51 0.23 -16.23
CA SER A 709 -26.33 0.55 -17.65
C SER A 709 -25.39 -0.44 -18.32
N ARG A 710 -25.88 -1.12 -19.35
CA ARG A 710 -25.10 -2.05 -20.20
C ARG A 710 -24.32 -3.09 -19.38
N PRO A 711 -24.98 -3.89 -18.52
CA PRO A 711 -24.30 -4.83 -17.63
C PRO A 711 -23.53 -5.90 -18.43
N LEU A 712 -22.30 -6.16 -18.03
CA LEU A 712 -21.41 -7.15 -18.61
C LEU A 712 -21.00 -8.19 -17.57
N LEU A 713 -20.86 -9.44 -18.02
CA LEU A 713 -20.24 -10.52 -17.26
C LEU A 713 -18.99 -11.02 -18.01
N PRO A 714 -17.86 -11.26 -17.32
CA PRO A 714 -16.72 -12.00 -17.86
C PRO A 714 -17.16 -13.32 -18.52
N GLU A 715 -16.53 -13.71 -19.63
CA GLU A 715 -17.01 -14.81 -20.48
C GLU A 715 -17.20 -16.14 -19.72
N PHE A 716 -16.35 -16.42 -18.73
CA PHE A 716 -16.40 -17.62 -17.91
C PHE A 716 -17.53 -17.63 -16.85
N LEU A 717 -18.30 -16.54 -16.71
CA LEU A 717 -19.42 -16.43 -15.78
C LEU A 717 -20.77 -16.46 -16.49
N ASP A 718 -21.65 -17.32 -15.98
CA ASP A 718 -23.06 -17.38 -16.39
C ASP A 718 -23.97 -16.68 -15.38
N ARG A 719 -23.57 -16.64 -14.11
CA ARG A 719 -24.32 -16.02 -13.03
C ARG A 719 -23.40 -15.36 -12.01
N LEU A 720 -23.81 -14.18 -11.57
CA LEU A 720 -23.21 -13.46 -10.46
C LEU A 720 -24.31 -12.85 -9.59
N GLU A 721 -24.14 -12.88 -8.28
CA GLU A 721 -25.00 -12.20 -7.32
C GLU A 721 -24.20 -11.20 -6.51
N LEU A 722 -24.72 -9.98 -6.42
CA LEU A 722 -24.31 -9.02 -5.41
C LEU A 722 -25.30 -9.12 -4.26
N GLN A 723 -24.81 -9.41 -3.07
CA GLN A 723 -25.64 -9.53 -1.88
C GLN A 723 -25.32 -8.39 -0.91
N ARG A 724 -26.36 -7.77 -0.36
CA ARG A 724 -26.29 -6.64 0.57
C ARG A 724 -25.63 -5.42 -0.07
N LEU A 725 -26.02 -5.08 -1.29
CA LEU A 725 -25.63 -3.82 -1.91
C LEU A 725 -26.40 -2.69 -1.25
N HIS A 726 -25.69 -1.68 -0.74
CA HIS A 726 -26.29 -0.51 -0.11
C HIS A 726 -26.44 0.63 -1.13
N VAL A 727 -27.65 1.18 -1.26
CA VAL A 727 -27.94 2.38 -2.05
C VAL A 727 -28.90 3.25 -1.24
N GLY A 728 -28.40 4.36 -0.71
CA GLY A 728 -29.08 5.13 0.32
C GLY A 728 -29.38 4.26 1.54
N GLU A 729 -30.61 4.37 2.04
CA GLU A 729 -31.12 3.55 3.15
C GLU A 729 -31.55 2.13 2.71
N ALA A 730 -31.55 1.84 1.41
CA ALA A 730 -31.98 0.56 0.88
C ALA A 730 -30.82 -0.46 0.84
N VAL A 731 -31.18 -1.73 1.05
CA VAL A 731 -30.29 -2.89 0.91
C VAL A 731 -30.90 -3.85 -0.09
N VAL A 732 -30.17 -4.14 -1.17
CA VAL A 732 -30.66 -4.97 -2.28
C VAL A 732 -29.70 -6.11 -2.60
N ASP A 733 -30.27 -7.27 -2.93
CA ASP A 733 -29.56 -8.41 -3.53
C ASP A 733 -29.92 -8.46 -5.02
N LEU A 734 -28.92 -8.44 -5.89
CA LEU A 734 -29.08 -8.41 -7.35
C LEU A 734 -28.45 -9.65 -7.98
N ALA A 735 -29.18 -10.33 -8.85
CA ALA A 735 -28.65 -11.43 -9.65
C ALA A 735 -28.47 -11.01 -11.11
N PHE A 736 -27.27 -11.17 -11.62
CA PHE A 736 -26.88 -10.98 -13.01
C PHE A 736 -26.77 -12.34 -13.68
N ARG A 737 -27.48 -12.54 -14.78
CA ARG A 737 -27.52 -13.81 -15.52
C ARG A 737 -27.25 -13.59 -16.99
N ARG A 738 -26.32 -14.37 -17.55
CA ARG A 738 -26.05 -14.36 -18.99
C ARG A 738 -27.27 -14.90 -19.74
N GLY A 739 -27.81 -14.09 -20.64
CA GLY A 739 -28.90 -14.45 -21.54
C GLY A 739 -28.49 -14.37 -23.01
N ARG A 740 -29.40 -14.78 -23.90
CA ARG A 740 -29.16 -14.76 -25.37
C ARG A 740 -28.96 -13.36 -25.95
N GLN A 741 -29.46 -12.32 -25.29
CA GLN A 741 -29.45 -10.93 -25.74
C GLN A 741 -28.64 -10.01 -24.80
N GLY A 742 -27.70 -10.57 -24.03
CA GLY A 742 -26.93 -9.84 -23.01
C GLY A 742 -27.26 -10.29 -21.58
N VAL A 743 -26.86 -9.48 -20.59
CA VAL A 743 -27.03 -9.81 -19.16
C VAL A 743 -28.42 -9.36 -18.69
N GLN A 744 -29.17 -10.30 -18.10
CA GLN A 744 -30.41 -10.05 -17.38
C GLN A 744 -30.10 -9.74 -15.92
N VAL A 745 -30.87 -8.84 -15.32
CA VAL A 745 -30.69 -8.45 -13.92
C VAL A 745 -32.02 -8.61 -13.17
N ASP A 746 -31.99 -9.39 -12.11
CA ASP A 746 -33.14 -9.67 -11.26
C ASP A 746 -32.89 -9.10 -9.85
N VAL A 747 -33.89 -8.43 -9.29
CA VAL A 747 -33.89 -8.08 -7.86
C VAL A 747 -34.32 -9.32 -7.07
N VAL A 748 -33.37 -9.93 -6.35
CA VAL A 748 -33.60 -11.16 -5.58
C VAL A 748 -34.27 -10.83 -4.25
N LYS A 749 -33.80 -9.76 -3.60
CA LYS A 749 -34.27 -9.32 -2.30
C LYS A 749 -34.08 -7.82 -2.17
N GLN A 750 -35.02 -7.14 -1.53
CA GLN A 750 -34.90 -5.73 -1.24
C GLN A 750 -35.44 -5.41 0.15
N ARG A 751 -34.74 -4.55 0.87
CA ARG A 751 -35.20 -3.90 2.10
C ARG A 751 -35.05 -2.40 1.91
N GLY A 752 -36.09 -1.63 2.24
CA GLY A 752 -36.14 -0.21 1.91
C GLY A 752 -36.69 0.06 0.51
N GLU A 753 -36.91 1.34 0.21
CA GLU A 753 -37.45 1.80 -1.06
C GLU A 753 -36.32 2.11 -2.03
N LEU A 754 -36.27 1.36 -3.14
CA LEU A 754 -35.28 1.50 -4.22
C LEU A 754 -35.94 1.08 -5.54
N ASP A 755 -35.79 1.90 -6.57
CA ASP A 755 -36.13 1.59 -7.95
C ASP A 755 -34.87 1.12 -8.70
N VAL A 756 -34.87 -0.11 -9.22
CA VAL A 756 -33.75 -0.68 -9.97
C VAL A 756 -34.07 -0.64 -11.46
N GLN A 757 -33.37 0.23 -12.19
CA GLN A 757 -33.59 0.45 -13.62
C GLN A 757 -32.46 -0.16 -14.43
N VAL A 758 -32.80 -1.05 -15.37
CA VAL A 758 -31.82 -1.73 -16.23
C VAL A 758 -31.90 -1.15 -17.64
N GLU A 759 -30.82 -0.51 -18.09
CA GLU A 759 -30.69 0.01 -19.44
C GLU A 759 -29.83 -0.95 -20.26
N LYS A 760 -30.44 -1.59 -21.27
CA LYS A 760 -29.69 -2.46 -22.19
C LYS A 760 -28.85 -1.59 -23.13
N GLY A 761 -27.64 -2.05 -23.43
CA GLY A 761 -26.85 -1.47 -24.52
C GLY A 761 -27.55 -1.69 -25.85
N ASN A 762 -27.38 -0.75 -26.77
CA ASN A 762 -27.84 -0.89 -28.16
C ASN A 762 -27.05 -1.97 -28.90
#